data_AF-A0A495PXI2-F1
#
_entry.id   AF-A0A495PXI2-F1
#
_cell.length_a   1.000
_cell.length_b   1.000
_cell.length_c   1.000
_cell.angle_alpha   90.00
_cell.angle_beta   90.00
_cell.angle_gamma   90.00
#
_symmetry.space_group_name_H-M   'P 1'
#
loop_
_entity.id
_entity.type
_entity.pdbx_description
1 polymer ?
#
loop_
_entity_poly.entity_id
_entity_poly.type
_entity_poly.pdbx_seq_one_letter_code
_entity_poly.pdbx_strand_id
1 'polypeptide(L)'
;MKTIKLFLSYISIGLLMFIFSCTEEDQFFPSITSIPCEQTNVVADPNIISDFQCQANVVFDEVEAVLNPDESGANTSRFVGQYNDPSAPWDALIVDYGTSIDLSTFNTFKIKVKTSVAGTLKAKLEGGASPGKEVDANITNTSGWVEYTFDFSDQFNQDHTKLVLFFNAGVENDGTDIYYIDDLKWVTTADPCAGVATDLNVVNDFDCQKNQEVPEVELTANPSKSDVNNSKFVGKYIDEVGAWDAVIIDYGEAIDLTTHNVFKIKVWAPVEGILKAKLEGGTSAGIEKDATITKTGEWVEYSYDFSDQALENHTKIVLFFNAGVETDGTQVYFIDALKFAELSDACNGVTPDLSIINDFNCQQNTTIPGFISTSIVENPMEGDANPSDLVLEVIDNGTEAYDALIFESTQSFDLSTKNYFKIKVLAERAVPLLVKLEGGTSPVKEVFADIDVVGEWAEYTVDFTDQVGSDHKKVVLFFNGGQNDGTPTDKYYIDDLRFAAFDPCDGVASNMDIVNDFECQQNYEITCCVTTEIVANPNVSGVNTSSTVLKVTDNGLEAYDALVFDRGGVIDLGTKNKLKIKILSTRAVPLLAKLEGGSSTPKEIFIDITVVDEWTEYTVDFSDQAGENHQKIVLFFNGGQSDGTAADIYFIDDIKWE
;
A
#
# COMPACT_ATOMS: atom_id res chain seq x y z
N MET A 1 -41.46 6.93 50.77
CA MET A 1 -41.92 5.96 51.80
C MET A 1 -40.69 5.19 52.26
N LYS A 2 -40.18 5.17 53.49
CA LYS A 2 -40.69 5.55 54.81
C LYS A 2 -39.75 6.57 55.47
N THR A 3 -40.37 7.33 56.35
CA THR A 3 -39.88 8.51 57.08
C THR A 3 -39.77 8.17 58.57
N ILE A 4 -39.14 9.07 59.34
CA ILE A 4 -39.29 9.39 60.79
C ILE A 4 -37.97 9.14 61.56
N LYS A 5 -37.16 10.16 61.90
CA LYS A 5 -37.33 11.38 62.76
C LYS A 5 -36.93 11.11 64.22
N LEU A 6 -36.06 11.96 64.75
CA LEU A 6 -36.23 12.66 66.05
C LEU A 6 -35.26 13.87 66.05
N PHE A 7 -35.69 15.12 65.85
CA PHE A 7 -36.34 16.09 66.76
C PHE A 7 -35.48 16.59 67.93
N LEU A 8 -35.04 17.85 67.87
CA LEU A 8 -35.26 18.98 68.80
C LEU A 8 -34.18 20.07 68.58
N SER A 9 -34.32 21.36 68.89
CA SER A 9 -35.31 22.41 68.61
C SER A 9 -34.74 23.72 69.23
N TYR A 10 -35.08 24.87 68.66
CA TYR A 10 -34.94 26.26 69.16
C TYR A 10 -33.55 26.94 69.03
N ILE A 11 -33.36 27.89 68.09
CA ILE A 11 -33.78 29.32 68.08
C ILE A 11 -33.02 30.15 69.14
N SER A 12 -32.11 31.03 68.69
CA SER A 12 -32.31 32.50 68.75
C SER A 12 -31.04 33.32 68.50
N ILE A 13 -31.23 34.35 67.65
CA ILE A 13 -30.75 35.73 67.81
C ILE A 13 -29.25 35.98 67.56
N GLY A 14 -29.00 36.60 66.41
CA GLY A 14 -27.83 37.43 66.22
C GLY A 14 -27.88 38.68 67.11
N LEU A 15 -26.75 39.02 67.69
CA LEU A 15 -26.48 40.38 68.16
C LEU A 15 -25.08 40.76 67.72
N LEU A 16 -25.04 41.66 66.75
CA LEU A 16 -23.88 42.40 66.30
C LEU A 16 -23.53 43.43 67.39
N MET A 17 -22.35 43.35 68.00
CA MET A 17 -21.67 44.50 68.62
C MET A 17 -20.16 44.36 68.45
N PHE A 18 -19.61 45.23 67.60
CA PHE A 18 -18.23 45.73 67.65
C PHE A 18 -17.87 46.16 69.08
N ILE A 19 -16.65 45.91 69.59
CA ILE A 19 -15.55 46.91 69.77
C ILE A 19 -14.20 46.21 70.08
N PHE A 20 -13.14 46.69 69.42
CA PHE A 20 -11.68 46.60 69.64
C PHE A 20 -11.10 46.11 70.99
N SER A 21 -10.11 45.19 70.97
CA SER A 21 -8.64 45.45 71.03
C SER A 21 -7.83 44.33 71.71
N CYS A 22 -6.64 44.08 71.15
CA CYS A 22 -5.43 43.45 71.73
C CYS A 22 -5.33 41.91 71.83
N THR A 23 -4.60 41.37 70.83
CA THR A 23 -3.34 40.58 70.94
C THR A 23 -3.25 39.36 71.86
N GLU A 24 -2.63 38.31 71.28
CA GLU A 24 -2.12 37.05 71.85
C GLU A 24 -3.09 35.86 71.82
N GLU A 25 -3.00 35.08 70.73
CA GLU A 25 -2.65 33.66 70.79
C GLU A 25 -2.28 33.17 69.37
N ASP A 26 -1.05 33.46 68.94
CA ASP A 26 -0.37 32.63 67.95
C ASP A 26 -0.09 31.28 68.64
N GLN A 27 -1.02 30.33 68.50
CA GLN A 27 -0.72 28.94 68.80
C GLN A 27 0.25 28.44 67.74
N PHE A 28 1.53 28.46 68.11
CA PHE A 28 2.64 27.74 67.51
C PHE A 28 2.20 26.33 67.09
N PHE A 29 1.85 26.14 65.82
CA PHE A 29 2.08 24.86 65.16
C PHE A 29 3.53 24.87 64.70
N PRO A 30 4.42 24.03 65.25
CA PRO A 30 5.74 23.88 64.67
C PRO A 30 5.56 23.46 63.21
N SER A 31 6.12 24.22 62.28
CA SER A 31 6.24 23.83 60.88
C SER A 31 6.98 22.49 60.85
N ILE A 32 6.27 21.40 60.59
CA ILE A 32 6.88 20.09 60.39
C ILE A 32 7.67 20.21 59.10
N THR A 33 8.99 20.35 59.18
CA THR A 33 9.88 20.28 58.02
C THR A 33 9.79 18.84 57.51
N SER A 34 8.96 18.62 56.50
CA SER A 34 8.91 17.34 55.79
C SER A 34 10.21 17.19 55.01
N ILE A 35 10.93 16.09 55.25
CA ILE A 35 12.12 15.73 54.48
C ILE A 35 11.76 14.65 53.44
N PRO A 36 12.40 14.63 52.27
CA PRO A 36 12.09 13.68 51.19
C PRO A 36 12.15 12.20 51.60
N CYS A 37 13.06 11.84 52.50
CA CYS A 37 13.13 10.48 53.05
C CYS A 37 13.35 10.51 54.56
N GLU A 38 12.44 9.88 55.31
CA GLU A 38 12.55 9.69 56.76
C GLU A 38 13.11 8.30 57.14
N GLN A 39 13.33 7.42 56.15
CA GLN A 39 13.82 6.06 56.37
C GLN A 39 15.35 6.02 56.38
N THR A 40 15.94 5.36 57.38
CA THR A 40 17.40 5.27 57.54
C THR A 40 18.03 4.01 56.93
N ASN A 41 17.22 3.05 56.48
CA ASN A 41 17.67 1.72 56.04
C ASN A 41 17.10 1.35 54.66
N VAL A 42 17.12 2.28 53.71
CA VAL A 42 16.64 2.03 52.36
C VAL A 42 17.71 1.26 51.59
N VAL A 43 17.34 0.13 51.00
CA VAL A 43 18.19 -0.61 50.05
C VAL A 43 17.89 -0.06 48.66
N ALA A 44 18.91 0.48 47.99
CA ALA A 44 18.79 1.00 46.63
C ALA A 44 18.36 -0.11 45.66
N ASP A 45 17.27 0.12 44.93
CA ASP A 45 16.93 -0.67 43.74
C ASP A 45 17.74 -0.12 42.55
N PRO A 46 18.68 -0.90 41.99
CA PRO A 46 19.54 -0.43 40.90
C PRO A 46 18.77 -0.04 39.63
N ASN A 47 17.49 -0.44 39.51
CA ASN A 47 16.65 -0.07 38.36
C ASN A 47 15.89 1.24 38.58
N ILE A 48 15.89 1.81 39.78
CA ILE A 48 15.29 3.12 40.05
C ILE A 48 16.41 4.17 40.00
N ILE A 49 16.26 5.17 39.15
CA ILE A 49 17.17 6.31 39.09
C ILE A 49 16.82 7.27 40.23
N SER A 50 15.56 7.68 40.32
CA SER A 50 15.04 8.51 41.42
C SER A 50 13.52 8.47 41.51
N ASP A 51 13.00 8.33 42.73
CA ASP A 51 11.61 8.64 43.12
C ASP A 51 11.51 9.94 43.93
N PHE A 52 12.60 10.71 43.98
CA PHE A 52 12.82 11.92 44.78
C PHE A 52 12.42 11.81 46.26
N GLN A 53 12.37 10.58 46.76
CA GLN A 53 12.06 10.24 48.14
C GLN A 53 13.20 9.36 48.66
N CYS A 54 12.92 8.08 48.90
CA CYS A 54 13.85 7.16 49.54
C CYS A 54 14.67 6.37 48.51
N GLN A 55 14.24 6.26 47.25
CA GLN A 55 14.96 5.66 46.13
C GLN A 55 15.58 6.73 45.23
N ALA A 56 16.29 7.71 45.80
CA ALA A 56 17.05 8.73 45.07
C ALA A 56 18.49 8.27 44.82
N ASN A 57 18.66 7.30 43.90
CA ASN A 57 19.94 6.60 43.70
C ASN A 57 20.96 7.40 42.89
N VAL A 58 20.48 8.41 42.14
CA VAL A 58 21.32 9.37 41.39
C VAL A 58 21.08 10.79 41.90
N VAL A 59 22.16 11.56 42.01
CA VAL A 59 22.09 13.01 42.31
C VAL A 59 22.00 13.78 41.00
N PHE A 60 21.02 14.68 40.92
CA PHE A 60 20.84 15.59 39.80
C PHE A 60 21.26 17.00 40.22
N ASP A 61 22.23 17.60 39.54
CA ASP A 61 22.72 18.94 39.89
C ASP A 61 21.69 20.05 39.59
N GLU A 62 20.76 19.80 38.66
CA GLU A 62 19.78 20.77 38.15
C GLU A 62 18.33 20.45 38.55
N VAL A 63 18.12 19.48 39.44
CA VAL A 63 16.78 19.08 39.90
C VAL A 63 16.67 19.20 41.41
N GLU A 64 15.69 19.98 41.87
CA GLU A 64 15.40 20.14 43.29
C GLU A 64 14.26 19.20 43.71
N ALA A 65 14.42 18.45 44.81
CA ALA A 65 13.32 17.67 45.39
C ALA A 65 12.37 18.61 46.15
N VAL A 66 11.14 18.78 45.64
CA VAL A 66 10.10 19.67 46.17
C VAL A 66 8.85 18.88 46.56
N LEU A 67 7.94 19.51 47.32
CA LEU A 67 6.62 18.93 47.55
C LEU A 67 5.87 18.81 46.22
N ASN A 68 5.21 17.67 46.02
CA ASN A 68 4.43 17.43 44.81
C ASN A 68 3.33 18.50 44.69
N PRO A 69 3.30 19.28 43.59
CA PRO A 69 2.28 20.31 43.38
C PRO A 69 0.87 19.71 43.21
N ASP A 70 0.76 18.40 42.98
CA ASP A 70 -0.48 17.67 42.76
C ASP A 70 -0.32 16.18 43.12
N GLU A 71 -0.63 15.81 44.36
CA GLU A 71 -0.60 14.43 44.89
C GLU A 71 -1.81 13.58 44.43
N SER A 72 -2.19 13.69 43.16
CA SER A 72 -3.36 13.00 42.61
C SER A 72 -3.10 12.39 41.23
N GLY A 73 -4.04 11.55 40.77
CA GLY A 73 -3.96 10.94 39.45
C GLY A 73 -2.84 9.89 39.34
N ALA A 74 -2.00 9.99 38.30
CA ALA A 74 -0.94 9.02 38.01
C ALA A 74 0.26 9.10 38.99
N ASN A 75 0.38 10.18 39.76
CA ASN A 75 1.43 10.34 40.75
C ASN A 75 0.87 10.81 42.10
N THR A 76 1.00 9.96 43.12
CA THR A 76 0.58 10.24 44.50
C THR A 76 1.77 10.37 45.45
N SER A 77 2.99 10.49 44.93
CA SER A 77 4.20 10.75 45.73
C SER A 77 4.11 12.09 46.44
N ARG A 78 4.70 12.17 47.64
CA ARG A 78 4.73 13.42 48.41
C ARG A 78 5.80 14.40 47.93
N PHE A 79 6.91 13.87 47.44
CA PHE A 79 8.02 14.64 46.89
C PHE A 79 8.27 14.23 45.44
N VAL A 80 8.69 15.20 44.64
CA VAL A 80 9.00 15.05 43.21
C VAL A 80 10.20 15.93 42.87
N GLY A 81 10.86 15.67 41.75
CA GLY A 81 11.89 16.55 41.22
C GLY A 81 11.27 17.73 40.47
N GLN A 82 11.78 18.93 40.69
CA GLN A 82 11.51 20.10 39.85
C GLN A 82 12.75 20.42 39.03
N TYR A 83 12.61 20.31 37.71
CA TYR A 83 13.59 20.73 36.71
C TYR A 83 13.11 22.02 36.06
N ASN A 84 13.96 23.05 36.04
CA ASN A 84 13.69 24.28 35.31
C ASN A 84 14.52 24.23 34.03
N ASP A 85 13.86 24.13 32.89
CA ASP A 85 14.54 23.99 31.61
C ASP A 85 15.18 25.33 31.20
N PRO A 86 16.49 25.38 30.93
CA PRO A 86 17.14 26.59 30.47
C PRO A 86 16.73 26.95 29.02
N SER A 87 17.19 28.12 28.56
CA SER A 87 16.64 28.76 27.36
C SER A 87 17.01 28.10 26.03
N ALA A 88 18.06 27.27 25.98
CA ALA A 88 18.56 26.76 24.71
C ALA A 88 17.74 25.56 24.22
N PRO A 89 17.55 25.40 22.90
CA PRO A 89 16.65 24.38 22.34
C PRO A 89 17.06 22.92 22.58
N TRP A 90 18.25 22.67 23.13
CA TRP A 90 18.79 21.34 23.38
C TRP A 90 19.41 21.23 24.76
N ASP A 91 18.98 22.07 25.70
CA ASP A 91 19.30 21.86 27.10
C ASP A 91 18.71 20.52 27.57
N ALA A 92 19.43 19.83 28.45
CA ALA A 92 19.13 18.44 28.75
C ALA A 92 19.52 18.05 30.18
N LEU A 93 18.68 17.22 30.77
CA LEU A 93 18.99 16.53 32.02
C LEU A 93 19.81 15.27 31.70
N ILE A 94 21.06 15.22 32.18
CA ILE A 94 22.00 14.12 31.89
C ILE A 94 22.19 13.25 33.13
N VAL A 95 21.97 11.95 32.97
CA VAL A 95 22.34 10.91 33.94
C VAL A 95 23.56 10.18 33.40
N ASP A 96 24.72 10.39 34.00
CA ASP A 96 25.96 9.68 33.67
C ASP A 96 26.22 8.53 34.67
N TYR A 97 26.15 7.29 34.18
CA TYR A 97 26.38 6.10 35.00
C TYR A 97 27.88 5.81 35.19
N GLY A 98 28.76 6.47 34.44
CA GLY A 98 30.21 6.23 34.43
C GLY A 98 30.65 4.85 33.93
N THR A 99 29.70 3.95 33.69
CA THR A 99 29.86 2.58 33.22
C THR A 99 28.70 2.24 32.26
N SER A 100 28.83 1.14 31.52
CA SER A 100 27.77 0.71 30.60
C SER A 100 26.49 0.37 31.36
N ILE A 101 25.36 0.88 30.85
CA ILE A 101 24.01 0.58 31.34
C ILE A 101 23.65 -0.84 30.88
N ASP A 102 23.28 -1.72 31.82
CA ASP A 102 22.84 -3.08 31.48
C ASP A 102 21.39 -3.08 30.97
N LEU A 103 21.24 -3.13 29.64
CA LEU A 103 19.97 -3.17 28.93
C LEU A 103 19.56 -4.60 28.51
N SER A 104 20.20 -5.64 29.05
CA SER A 104 19.89 -7.03 28.69
C SER A 104 18.49 -7.45 29.13
N THR A 105 18.02 -6.90 30.26
CA THR A 105 16.73 -7.27 30.88
C THR A 105 15.85 -6.04 31.14
N PHE A 106 16.41 -4.97 31.70
CA PHE A 106 15.68 -3.75 32.05
C PHE A 106 15.97 -2.65 31.02
N ASN A 107 15.24 -2.67 29.92
CA ASN A 107 15.53 -1.90 28.70
C ASN A 107 14.40 -0.98 28.26
N THR A 108 13.40 -0.77 29.11
CA THR A 108 12.40 0.28 28.94
C THR A 108 12.57 1.33 30.03
N PHE A 109 12.79 2.58 29.65
CA PHE A 109 12.85 3.70 30.59
C PHE A 109 11.45 4.29 30.79
N LYS A 110 11.10 4.58 32.05
CA LYS A 110 9.87 5.26 32.42
C LYS A 110 10.14 6.48 33.28
N ILE A 111 9.32 7.51 33.07
CA ILE A 111 9.34 8.76 33.84
C ILE A 111 7.92 9.32 33.93
N LYS A 112 7.53 9.78 35.11
CA LYS A 112 6.32 10.59 35.26
C LYS A 112 6.67 12.06 35.10
N VAL A 113 5.90 12.78 34.29
CA VAL A 113 6.11 14.21 34.06
C VAL A 113 4.78 14.95 34.24
N LYS A 114 4.83 16.11 34.91
CA LYS A 114 3.77 17.12 34.95
C LYS A 114 4.37 18.47 34.60
N THR A 115 3.78 19.15 33.64
CA THR A 115 4.23 20.47 33.16
C THR A 115 3.04 21.23 32.57
N SER A 116 3.13 22.55 32.47
CA SER A 116 2.20 23.38 31.69
C SER A 116 2.60 23.51 30.21
N VAL A 117 3.74 22.96 29.81
CA VAL A 117 4.35 23.13 28.49
C VAL A 117 4.07 21.90 27.62
N ALA A 118 3.49 22.11 26.44
CA ALA A 118 3.35 21.06 25.43
C ALA A 118 4.59 21.06 24.53
N GLY A 119 5.05 19.88 24.11
CA GLY A 119 6.26 19.75 23.31
C GLY A 119 6.76 18.31 23.23
N THR A 120 7.95 18.14 22.66
CA THR A 120 8.60 16.83 22.53
C THR A 120 9.43 16.53 23.77
N LEU A 121 9.14 15.41 24.44
CA LEU A 121 10.02 14.81 25.44
C LEU A 121 10.87 13.75 24.74
N LYS A 122 12.19 13.95 24.68
CA LYS A 122 13.12 13.02 24.02
C LYS A 122 14.01 12.37 25.06
N ALA A 123 14.08 11.05 25.04
CA ALA A 123 15.07 10.28 25.77
C ALA A 123 16.15 9.78 24.82
N LYS A 124 17.42 9.94 25.19
CA LYS A 124 18.57 9.56 24.40
C LYS A 124 19.55 8.72 25.21
N LEU A 125 19.99 7.60 24.65
CA LEU A 125 21.14 6.85 25.13
C LEU A 125 22.40 7.28 24.37
N GLU A 126 23.49 7.53 25.09
CA GLU A 126 24.79 7.86 24.50
C GLU A 126 25.98 7.49 25.41
N GLY A 127 27.19 7.71 24.92
CA GLY A 127 28.43 7.26 25.58
C GLY A 127 28.82 5.84 25.17
N GLY A 128 30.02 5.40 25.56
CA GLY A 128 30.57 4.13 25.07
C GLY A 128 31.09 4.22 23.63
N ALA A 129 31.15 3.07 22.94
CA ALA A 129 31.48 2.96 21.52
C ALA A 129 30.23 2.88 20.61
N SER A 130 29.06 2.59 21.19
CA SER A 130 27.79 2.44 20.48
C SER A 130 27.26 3.78 19.94
N PRO A 131 26.66 3.82 18.73
CA PRO A 131 26.01 5.03 18.21
C PRO A 131 24.81 5.42 19.07
N GLY A 132 24.63 6.70 19.37
CA GLY A 132 23.52 7.17 20.22
C GLY A 132 22.14 6.81 19.68
N LYS A 133 21.21 6.48 20.58
CA LYS A 133 19.83 6.10 20.27
C LYS A 133 18.86 7.11 20.86
N GLU A 134 17.94 7.63 20.05
CA GLU A 134 16.92 8.59 20.48
C GLU A 134 15.51 7.99 20.35
N VAL A 135 14.64 8.28 21.32
CA VAL A 135 13.23 7.90 21.32
C VAL A 135 12.41 9.10 21.80
N ASP A 136 11.38 9.45 21.04
CA ASP A 136 10.57 10.67 21.26
C ASP A 136 9.17 10.32 21.78
N ALA A 137 8.65 11.18 22.65
CA ALA A 137 7.27 11.18 23.10
C ALA A 137 6.70 12.60 23.05
N ASN A 138 5.39 12.74 22.85
CA ASN A 138 4.73 14.05 22.79
C ASN A 138 4.00 14.35 24.10
N ILE A 139 4.33 15.48 24.73
CA ILE A 139 3.57 16.03 25.85
C ILE A 139 2.37 16.80 25.29
N THR A 140 1.18 16.21 25.43
CA THR A 140 -0.08 16.82 25.02
C THR A 140 -0.99 17.17 26.21
N ASN A 141 -0.81 16.51 27.36
CA ASN A 141 -1.53 16.81 28.59
C ASN A 141 -0.69 17.75 29.48
N THR A 142 -1.11 19.00 29.57
CA THR A 142 -0.43 20.06 30.35
C THR A 142 -1.10 20.35 31.69
N SER A 143 -2.01 19.47 32.15
CA SER A 143 -2.84 19.70 33.34
C SER A 143 -2.58 18.72 34.47
N GLY A 144 -2.08 17.52 34.18
CA GLY A 144 -1.90 16.44 35.15
C GLY A 144 -0.61 15.67 34.94
N TRP A 145 -0.37 14.71 35.83
CA TRP A 145 0.73 13.76 35.70
C TRP A 145 0.47 12.76 34.57
N VAL A 146 1.50 12.49 33.78
CA VAL A 146 1.52 11.44 32.74
C VAL A 146 2.79 10.60 32.91
N GLU A 147 2.67 9.27 32.82
CA GLU A 147 3.82 8.37 32.72
C GLU A 147 4.21 8.20 31.25
N TYR A 148 5.44 8.56 30.92
CA TYR A 148 6.06 8.38 29.61
C TYR A 148 6.93 7.12 29.63
N THR A 149 6.96 6.42 28.50
CA THR A 149 7.66 5.14 28.33
C THR A 149 8.51 5.21 27.07
N PHE A 150 9.79 4.86 27.19
CA PHE A 150 10.77 4.84 26.11
C PHE A 150 11.36 3.43 26.00
N ASP A 151 11.07 2.73 24.90
CA ASP A 151 11.56 1.36 24.65
C ASP A 151 12.95 1.41 24.00
N PHE A 152 13.96 0.94 24.73
CA PHE A 152 15.36 0.80 24.28
C PHE A 152 15.76 -0.67 24.18
N SER A 153 14.82 -1.61 24.08
CA SER A 153 15.16 -3.04 23.99
C SER A 153 15.89 -3.44 22.71
N ASP A 154 15.90 -2.59 21.67
CA ASP A 154 16.79 -2.76 20.51
C ASP A 154 18.26 -2.42 20.84
N GLN A 155 18.55 -1.90 22.04
CA GLN A 155 19.88 -1.57 22.55
C GLN A 155 20.42 -2.61 23.56
N PHE A 156 19.84 -3.80 23.65
CA PHE A 156 20.11 -4.78 24.71
C PHE A 156 21.58 -5.25 24.83
N ASN A 157 22.37 -5.11 23.75
CA ASN A 157 23.78 -5.50 23.66
C ASN A 157 24.71 -4.30 23.42
N GLN A 158 24.23 -3.07 23.61
CA GLN A 158 25.00 -1.84 23.38
C GLN A 158 25.66 -1.34 24.68
N ASP A 159 26.71 -0.54 24.55
CA ASP A 159 27.59 -0.12 25.66
C ASP A 159 27.39 1.34 26.12
N HIS A 160 26.17 1.88 25.93
CA HIS A 160 25.78 3.23 26.34
C HIS A 160 26.08 3.50 27.83
N THR A 161 26.55 4.71 28.16
CA THR A 161 26.91 5.07 29.55
C THR A 161 26.08 6.21 30.12
N LYS A 162 25.25 6.88 29.31
CA LYS A 162 24.42 8.02 29.71
C LYS A 162 22.99 7.88 29.23
N LEU A 163 22.06 8.35 30.05
CA LEU A 163 20.68 8.66 29.68
C LEU A 163 20.53 10.18 29.67
N VAL A 164 20.09 10.75 28.56
CA VAL A 164 19.93 12.19 28.35
C VAL A 164 18.46 12.48 28.05
N LEU A 165 17.85 13.39 28.81
CA LEU A 165 16.44 13.76 28.67
C LEU A 165 16.35 15.21 28.21
N PHE A 166 15.73 15.43 27.05
CA PHE A 166 15.44 16.76 26.53
C PHE A 166 13.95 17.05 26.72
N PHE A 167 13.65 18.13 27.43
CA PHE A 167 12.29 18.62 27.59
C PHE A 167 12.03 19.69 26.52
N ASN A 168 10.86 19.63 25.86
CA ASN A 168 10.52 20.48 24.72
C ASN A 168 11.62 20.53 23.63
N ALA A 169 12.14 19.36 23.27
CA ALA A 169 13.31 19.20 22.43
C ALA A 169 13.23 19.97 21.10
N GLY A 170 14.26 20.76 20.80
CA GLY A 170 14.39 21.57 19.59
C GLY A 170 13.76 22.97 19.68
N VAL A 171 13.21 23.37 20.83
CA VAL A 171 12.49 24.64 21.00
C VAL A 171 13.22 25.57 21.97
N GLU A 172 13.57 26.77 21.50
CA GLU A 172 14.13 27.82 22.35
C GLU A 172 13.02 28.38 23.26
N ASN A 173 13.28 28.48 24.56
CA ASN A 173 12.34 28.99 25.57
C ASN A 173 12.97 30.19 26.34
N ASP A 174 12.24 30.79 27.28
CA ASP A 174 12.71 31.94 28.06
C ASP A 174 13.41 31.58 29.39
N GLY A 175 13.72 30.30 29.59
CA GLY A 175 14.32 29.72 30.78
C GLY A 175 13.34 29.55 31.95
N THR A 176 12.02 29.63 31.70
CA THR A 176 11.00 29.56 32.75
C THR A 176 10.11 28.31 32.68
N ASP A 177 10.37 27.42 31.73
CA ASP A 177 9.61 26.18 31.58
C ASP A 177 9.92 25.23 32.74
N ILE A 178 8.89 24.86 33.50
CA ILE A 178 9.01 23.99 34.67
C ILE A 178 8.48 22.59 34.34
N TYR A 179 9.28 21.58 34.65
CA TYR A 179 8.92 20.18 34.56
C TYR A 179 9.04 19.54 35.95
N TYR A 180 7.92 19.05 36.46
CA TYR A 180 7.91 18.18 37.63
C TYR A 180 8.08 16.75 37.16
N ILE A 181 9.07 16.05 37.70
CA ILE A 181 9.45 14.70 37.30
C ILE A 181 9.47 13.75 38.50
N ASP A 182 9.11 12.50 38.28
CA ASP A 182 9.11 11.49 39.33
C ASP A 182 9.16 10.06 38.77
N ASP A 183 9.44 9.08 39.61
CA ASP A 183 9.49 7.65 39.29
C ASP A 183 10.38 7.33 38.06
N LEU A 184 11.57 7.93 37.98
CA LEU A 184 12.53 7.65 36.92
C LEU A 184 13.11 6.24 37.15
N LYS A 185 12.81 5.30 36.25
CA LYS A 185 13.22 3.91 36.42
C LYS A 185 13.33 3.14 35.12
N TRP A 186 14.16 2.11 35.15
CA TRP A 186 14.21 1.05 34.16
C TRP A 186 13.23 -0.06 34.55
N VAL A 187 12.47 -0.53 33.56
CA VAL A 187 11.60 -1.70 33.68
C VAL A 187 11.91 -2.66 32.55
N THR A 188 11.51 -3.92 32.71
CA THR A 188 11.53 -4.89 31.61
C THR A 188 10.59 -4.42 30.50
N THR A 189 11.02 -4.49 29.24
CA THR A 189 10.08 -4.38 28.12
C THR A 189 9.03 -5.48 28.26
N ALA A 190 7.76 -5.12 28.06
CA ALA A 190 6.69 -6.12 28.02
C ALA A 190 7.03 -7.14 26.92
N ASP A 191 7.01 -8.43 27.26
CA ASP A 191 7.33 -9.48 26.29
C ASP A 191 6.36 -9.38 25.09
N PRO A 192 6.84 -8.95 23.91
CA PRO A 192 5.98 -8.80 22.74
C PRO A 192 5.46 -10.16 22.24
N CYS A 193 6.09 -11.25 22.69
CA CYS A 193 5.78 -12.62 22.32
C CYS A 193 4.85 -13.30 23.33
N ALA A 194 4.44 -12.61 24.40
CA ALA A 194 3.52 -13.15 25.39
C ALA A 194 2.18 -13.52 24.74
N GLY A 195 1.89 -14.83 24.69
CA GLY A 195 0.64 -15.35 24.11
C GLY A 195 0.67 -15.55 22.60
N VAL A 196 1.80 -15.33 21.93
CA VAL A 196 1.97 -15.71 20.52
C VAL A 196 1.98 -17.23 20.42
N ALA A 197 1.04 -17.78 19.64
CA ALA A 197 0.97 -19.22 19.40
C ALA A 197 2.14 -19.64 18.49
N THR A 198 2.76 -20.78 18.78
CA THR A 198 3.81 -21.35 17.93
C THR A 198 3.27 -21.67 16.54
N ASP A 199 3.92 -21.15 15.51
CA ASP A 199 3.68 -21.50 14.11
C ASP A 199 4.85 -22.37 13.61
N LEU A 200 4.60 -23.68 13.48
CA LEU A 200 5.63 -24.65 13.08
C LEU A 200 6.13 -24.47 11.64
N ASN A 201 5.43 -23.68 10.83
CA ASN A 201 5.87 -23.35 9.48
C ASN A 201 6.95 -22.26 9.48
N VAL A 202 7.10 -21.51 10.57
CA VAL A 202 8.19 -20.54 10.71
C VAL A 202 9.42 -21.25 11.26
N VAL A 203 10.53 -21.15 10.53
CA VAL A 203 11.82 -21.69 10.95
C VAL A 203 12.41 -20.78 12.04
N ASN A 204 12.62 -19.51 11.68
CA ASN A 204 13.10 -18.47 12.58
C ASN A 204 12.74 -17.09 12.03
N ASP A 205 12.00 -16.28 12.80
CA ASP A 205 11.69 -14.88 12.48
C ASP A 205 12.50 -13.88 13.31
N PHE A 206 13.49 -14.38 14.07
CA PHE A 206 14.35 -13.63 15.00
C PHE A 206 13.63 -12.80 16.08
N ASP A 207 12.30 -12.82 16.10
CA ASP A 207 11.44 -12.18 17.08
C ASP A 207 10.81 -13.27 17.99
N CYS A 208 9.60 -13.73 17.66
CA CYS A 208 8.77 -14.59 18.52
C CYS A 208 8.78 -16.06 18.12
N GLN A 209 9.00 -16.37 16.84
CA GLN A 209 9.02 -17.73 16.31
C GLN A 209 10.47 -18.14 16.06
N LYS A 210 11.08 -18.82 17.04
CA LYS A 210 12.47 -19.32 16.98
C LYS A 210 12.48 -20.84 17.08
N ASN A 211 11.76 -21.49 16.15
CA ASN A 211 11.51 -22.93 16.22
C ASN A 211 12.76 -23.76 15.88
N GLN A 212 13.67 -23.21 15.08
CA GLN A 212 14.98 -23.79 14.81
C GLN A 212 16.09 -22.78 15.09
N GLU A 213 17.20 -23.27 15.64
CA GLU A 213 18.41 -22.46 15.85
C GLU A 213 19.09 -22.15 14.50
N VAL A 214 19.70 -20.97 14.41
CA VAL A 214 20.47 -20.53 13.24
C VAL A 214 21.87 -20.13 13.71
N PRO A 215 22.78 -21.11 13.98
CA PRO A 215 23.98 -20.88 14.77
C PRO A 215 24.99 -19.90 14.16
N GLU A 216 25.06 -19.80 12.83
CA GLU A 216 25.99 -18.93 12.12
C GLU A 216 25.55 -17.45 12.10
N VAL A 217 24.43 -17.12 12.74
CA VAL A 217 23.78 -15.81 12.63
C VAL A 217 23.64 -15.15 13.99
N GLU A 218 24.06 -13.88 14.08
CA GLU A 218 23.95 -13.05 15.28
C GLU A 218 22.59 -12.34 15.33
N LEU A 219 21.85 -12.46 16.44
CA LEU A 219 20.63 -11.68 16.65
C LEU A 219 20.97 -10.19 16.83
N THR A 220 20.40 -9.32 16.00
CA THR A 220 20.61 -7.87 16.10
C THR A 220 19.31 -7.10 15.85
N ALA A 221 19.28 -5.82 16.23
CA ALA A 221 18.19 -4.93 15.88
C ALA A 221 18.11 -4.77 14.35
N ASN A 222 16.89 -4.71 13.79
CA ASN A 222 16.70 -4.49 12.36
C ASN A 222 17.31 -3.13 11.94
N PRO A 223 18.37 -3.12 11.12
CA PRO A 223 19.11 -1.89 10.78
C PRO A 223 18.40 -1.03 9.73
N SER A 224 17.38 -1.57 9.04
CA SER A 224 16.71 -0.91 7.92
C SER A 224 15.24 -1.32 7.86
N LYS A 225 14.43 -0.82 8.80
CA LYS A 225 12.99 -1.10 8.80
C LYS A 225 12.31 -0.50 7.57
N SER A 226 11.45 -1.28 6.93
CA SER A 226 10.66 -0.87 5.76
C SER A 226 9.31 -1.58 5.74
N ASP A 227 8.45 -1.26 4.78
CA ASP A 227 7.17 -1.97 4.58
C ASP A 227 7.38 -3.46 4.27
N VAL A 228 8.51 -3.81 3.63
CA VAL A 228 8.88 -5.20 3.34
C VAL A 228 9.31 -5.92 4.62
N ASN A 229 10.10 -5.26 5.46
CA ASN A 229 10.52 -5.83 6.73
C ASN A 229 10.50 -4.79 7.87
N ASN A 230 9.45 -4.85 8.69
CA ASN A 230 9.27 -3.99 9.86
C ASN A 230 9.50 -4.73 11.19
N SER A 231 10.16 -5.90 11.15
CA SER A 231 10.52 -6.67 12.34
C SER A 231 11.38 -5.86 13.31
N LYS A 232 11.38 -6.28 14.58
CA LYS A 232 12.20 -5.60 15.59
C LYS A 232 13.63 -6.12 15.55
N PHE A 233 13.79 -7.43 15.48
CA PHE A 233 15.08 -8.09 15.38
C PHE A 233 15.22 -8.87 14.09
N VAL A 234 16.46 -9.05 13.66
CA VAL A 234 16.84 -9.81 12.46
C VAL A 234 18.09 -10.61 12.77
N GLY A 235 18.37 -11.60 11.91
CA GLY A 235 19.64 -12.28 11.90
C GLY A 235 20.69 -11.52 11.12
N LYS A 236 21.90 -11.37 11.67
CA LYS A 236 23.08 -10.82 10.98
C LYS A 236 24.07 -11.94 10.68
N TYR A 237 24.34 -12.16 9.40
CA TYR A 237 25.33 -13.10 8.91
C TYR A 237 26.53 -12.34 8.37
N ILE A 238 27.73 -12.72 8.80
CA ILE A 238 28.99 -12.23 8.22
C ILE A 238 29.53 -13.37 7.36
N ASP A 239 29.52 -13.15 6.06
CA ASP A 239 30.03 -14.11 5.09
C ASP A 239 31.55 -14.26 5.29
N GLU A 240 32.02 -15.50 5.50
CA GLU A 240 33.40 -15.80 5.84
C GLU A 240 34.29 -15.83 4.59
N VAL A 241 35.61 -16.01 4.79
CA VAL A 241 36.54 -16.09 3.66
C VAL A 241 36.39 -17.43 2.94
N GLY A 242 35.76 -17.39 1.77
CA GLY A 242 35.58 -18.53 0.89
C GLY A 242 34.48 -18.26 -0.14
N ALA A 243 34.21 -19.25 -1.00
CA ALA A 243 33.16 -19.17 -2.02
C ALA A 243 31.89 -19.97 -1.68
N TRP A 244 31.91 -20.70 -0.56
CA TRP A 244 30.89 -21.70 -0.19
C TRP A 244 30.63 -21.75 1.32
N ASP A 245 30.86 -20.64 2.00
CA ASP A 245 30.47 -20.50 3.40
C ASP A 245 28.94 -20.43 3.50
N ALA A 246 28.40 -21.01 4.56
CA ALA A 246 26.98 -21.30 4.63
C ALA A 246 26.39 -21.06 6.02
N VAL A 247 25.11 -20.69 6.03
CA VAL A 247 24.25 -20.78 7.20
C VAL A 247 23.58 -22.15 7.19
N ILE A 248 23.67 -22.91 8.29
CA ILE A 248 23.19 -24.29 8.37
C ILE A 248 22.13 -24.40 9.47
N ILE A 249 20.92 -24.78 9.06
CA ILE A 249 19.80 -25.00 9.97
C ILE A 249 19.52 -26.51 10.01
N ASP A 250 19.86 -27.14 11.12
CA ASP A 250 19.66 -28.58 11.34
C ASP A 250 18.39 -28.84 12.16
N TYR A 251 17.40 -29.49 11.54
CA TYR A 251 16.15 -29.86 12.20
C TYR A 251 16.31 -31.08 13.12
N GLY A 252 17.41 -31.83 12.99
CA GLY A 252 17.63 -33.11 13.68
C GLY A 252 16.72 -34.26 13.22
N GLU A 253 15.61 -33.96 12.56
CA GLU A 253 14.62 -34.88 12.00
C GLU A 253 14.22 -34.43 10.59
N ALA A 254 13.40 -35.24 9.89
CA ALA A 254 12.94 -34.91 8.55
C ALA A 254 12.04 -33.66 8.56
N ILE A 255 12.27 -32.74 7.62
CA ILE A 255 11.44 -31.55 7.39
C ILE A 255 10.13 -32.00 6.73
N ASP A 256 8.98 -31.60 7.28
CA ASP A 256 7.67 -31.89 6.68
C ASP A 256 7.36 -30.92 5.53
N LEU A 257 7.52 -31.40 4.30
CA LEU A 257 7.26 -30.64 3.07
C LEU A 257 5.94 -31.08 2.39
N THR A 258 5.02 -31.74 3.10
CA THR A 258 3.82 -32.30 2.48
C THR A 258 2.82 -31.23 2.01
N THR A 259 2.74 -30.10 2.71
CA THR A 259 1.80 -29.01 2.44
C THR A 259 2.48 -27.65 2.33
N HIS A 260 3.52 -27.41 3.14
CA HIS A 260 4.30 -26.17 3.15
C HIS A 260 5.68 -26.47 2.58
N ASN A 261 5.81 -26.37 1.26
CA ASN A 261 6.98 -26.82 0.52
C ASN A 261 7.71 -25.69 -0.21
N VAL A 262 7.32 -24.44 0.00
CA VAL A 262 8.05 -23.28 -0.51
C VAL A 262 8.82 -22.64 0.62
N PHE A 263 10.15 -22.71 0.58
CA PHE A 263 11.00 -22.01 1.55
C PHE A 263 11.08 -20.52 1.19
N LYS A 264 10.79 -19.65 2.15
CA LYS A 264 10.86 -18.19 2.02
C LYS A 264 11.84 -17.60 3.01
N ILE A 265 12.54 -16.55 2.57
CA ILE A 265 13.49 -15.79 3.39
C ILE A 265 13.49 -14.33 2.95
N LYS A 266 13.49 -13.39 3.89
CA LYS A 266 13.79 -11.99 3.60
C LYS A 266 15.27 -11.76 3.78
N VAL A 267 15.90 -11.11 2.80
CA VAL A 267 17.33 -10.80 2.82
C VAL A 267 17.55 -9.33 2.50
N TRP A 268 18.38 -8.67 3.29
CA TRP A 268 19.01 -7.41 2.98
C TRP A 268 20.47 -7.70 2.61
N ALA A 269 20.85 -7.41 1.37
CA ALA A 269 22.14 -7.80 0.81
C ALA A 269 23.04 -6.58 0.52
N PRO A 270 24.36 -6.67 0.80
CA PRO A 270 25.31 -5.60 0.50
C PRO A 270 25.81 -5.64 -0.96
N VAL A 271 25.66 -6.78 -1.66
CA VAL A 271 26.15 -7.01 -3.03
C VAL A 271 25.15 -7.85 -3.84
N GLU A 272 25.20 -7.72 -5.16
CA GLU A 272 24.51 -8.62 -6.10
C GLU A 272 25.22 -9.98 -6.16
N GLY A 273 24.49 -11.05 -6.42
CA GLY A 273 25.05 -12.41 -6.45
C GLY A 273 23.99 -13.50 -6.41
N ILE A 274 24.44 -14.75 -6.28
CA ILE A 274 23.54 -15.90 -6.16
C ILE A 274 23.21 -16.15 -4.69
N LEU A 275 21.92 -16.18 -4.36
CA LEU A 275 21.42 -16.72 -3.10
C LEU A 275 20.94 -18.15 -3.36
N LYS A 276 21.68 -19.12 -2.82
CA LYS A 276 21.41 -20.54 -3.01
C LYS A 276 20.79 -21.13 -1.75
N ALA A 277 19.66 -21.80 -1.89
CA ALA A 277 19.07 -22.63 -0.86
C ALA A 277 19.24 -24.10 -1.21
N LYS A 278 19.69 -24.89 -0.25
CA LYS A 278 19.91 -26.33 -0.41
C LYS A 278 19.19 -27.09 0.69
N LEU A 279 18.50 -28.16 0.30
CA LEU A 279 18.02 -29.18 1.24
C LEU A 279 18.98 -30.36 1.22
N GLU A 280 19.39 -30.82 2.39
CA GLU A 280 20.26 -31.99 2.54
C GLU A 280 20.05 -32.73 3.87
N GLY A 281 20.81 -33.81 4.09
CA GLY A 281 20.66 -34.69 5.25
C GLY A 281 19.67 -35.83 5.00
N GLY A 282 19.45 -36.65 6.03
CA GLY A 282 18.60 -37.84 5.90
C GLY A 282 19.17 -38.92 4.97
N THR A 283 18.30 -39.57 4.19
CA THR A 283 18.66 -40.58 3.18
C THR A 283 18.51 -40.09 1.74
N SER A 284 17.80 -38.98 1.53
CA SER A 284 17.63 -38.33 0.23
C SER A 284 18.92 -37.67 -0.23
N ALA A 285 19.10 -37.57 -1.55
CA ALA A 285 20.24 -36.84 -2.13
C ALA A 285 19.96 -35.33 -2.06
N GLY A 286 20.97 -34.53 -1.70
CA GLY A 286 20.79 -33.08 -1.59
C GLY A 286 20.34 -32.43 -2.90
N ILE A 287 19.53 -31.37 -2.78
CA ILE A 287 18.98 -30.60 -3.89
C ILE A 287 19.22 -29.11 -3.67
N GLU A 288 19.57 -28.39 -4.73
CA GLU A 288 19.96 -26.98 -4.69
C GLU A 288 19.03 -26.17 -5.60
N LYS A 289 18.60 -25.00 -5.14
CA LYS A 289 17.82 -24.02 -5.90
C LYS A 289 18.42 -22.63 -5.73
N ASP A 290 18.44 -21.87 -6.82
CA ASP A 290 19.12 -20.58 -6.90
C ASP A 290 18.11 -19.46 -7.11
N ALA A 291 18.37 -18.34 -6.45
CA ALA A 291 17.79 -17.04 -6.77
C ALA A 291 18.93 -16.04 -7.03
N THR A 292 18.65 -15.02 -7.81
CA THR A 292 19.61 -13.96 -8.11
C THR A 292 19.25 -12.71 -7.31
N ILE A 293 20.19 -12.22 -6.51
CA ILE A 293 20.11 -10.92 -5.85
C ILE A 293 20.49 -9.84 -6.86
N THR A 294 19.52 -9.01 -7.26
CA THR A 294 19.70 -7.87 -8.17
C THR A 294 19.53 -6.51 -7.49
N LYS A 295 19.05 -6.49 -6.25
CA LYS A 295 18.79 -5.30 -5.44
C LYS A 295 19.65 -5.35 -4.18
N THR A 296 20.37 -4.26 -3.90
CA THR A 296 21.26 -4.13 -2.74
C THR A 296 20.84 -2.94 -1.89
N GLY A 297 21.14 -2.99 -0.59
CA GLY A 297 20.79 -1.89 0.31
C GLY A 297 19.30 -1.82 0.71
N GLU A 298 18.48 -2.78 0.28
CA GLU A 298 17.06 -2.90 0.63
C GLU A 298 16.66 -4.37 0.93
N TRP A 299 15.51 -4.55 1.60
CA TRP A 299 14.96 -5.87 1.91
C TRP A 299 14.20 -6.45 0.71
N VAL A 300 14.47 -7.71 0.38
CA VAL A 300 13.75 -8.48 -0.64
C VAL A 300 13.33 -9.83 -0.06
N GLU A 301 12.11 -10.30 -0.35
CA GLU A 301 11.68 -11.67 -0.04
C GLU A 301 12.03 -12.59 -1.21
N TYR A 302 12.75 -13.67 -0.92
CA TYR A 302 13.10 -14.73 -1.86
C TYR A 302 12.30 -15.99 -1.56
N SER A 303 12.00 -16.76 -2.61
CA SER A 303 11.11 -17.91 -2.54
C SER A 303 11.71 -19.07 -3.33
N TYR A 304 11.79 -20.25 -2.70
CA TYR A 304 12.32 -21.49 -3.26
C TYR A 304 11.25 -22.57 -3.21
N ASP A 305 10.66 -22.90 -4.35
CA ASP A 305 9.70 -24.00 -4.45
C ASP A 305 10.46 -25.33 -4.26
N PHE A 306 10.16 -26.13 -3.24
CA PHE A 306 10.67 -27.49 -3.06
C PHE A 306 9.54 -28.53 -3.11
N SER A 307 8.46 -28.25 -3.85
CA SER A 307 7.28 -29.12 -3.96
C SER A 307 7.59 -30.49 -4.56
N ASP A 308 8.61 -30.58 -5.41
CA ASP A 308 9.18 -31.82 -5.93
C ASP A 308 9.89 -32.69 -4.87
N GLN A 309 10.11 -32.16 -3.67
CA GLN A 309 10.76 -32.83 -2.54
C GLN A 309 9.77 -33.22 -1.43
N ALA A 310 8.47 -33.11 -1.65
CA ALA A 310 7.42 -33.35 -0.64
C ALA A 310 7.43 -34.77 -0.01
N LEU A 311 8.06 -35.75 -0.67
CA LEU A 311 8.16 -37.14 -0.22
C LEU A 311 9.58 -37.53 0.24
N GLU A 312 10.52 -36.60 0.19
CA GLU A 312 11.93 -36.81 0.55
C GLU A 312 12.15 -36.56 2.05
N ASN A 313 13.30 -36.96 2.60
CA ASN A 313 13.57 -36.90 4.04
C ASN A 313 14.79 -36.04 4.42
N HIS A 314 14.93 -34.89 3.79
CA HIS A 314 15.94 -33.89 4.13
C HIS A 314 15.80 -33.44 5.59
N THR A 315 16.92 -33.19 6.25
CA THR A 315 16.96 -32.79 7.68
C THR A 315 17.62 -31.44 7.90
N LYS A 316 18.15 -30.81 6.85
CA LYS A 316 18.86 -29.52 6.93
C LYS A 316 18.44 -28.58 5.81
N ILE A 317 18.44 -27.29 6.14
CA ILE A 317 18.46 -26.18 5.18
C ILE A 317 19.86 -25.58 5.22
N VAL A 318 20.49 -25.42 4.05
CA VAL A 318 21.80 -24.81 3.90
C VAL A 318 21.68 -23.62 2.95
N LEU A 319 22.06 -22.43 3.41
CA LEU A 319 21.96 -21.18 2.66
C LEU A 319 23.36 -20.67 2.34
N PHE A 320 23.60 -20.37 1.07
CA PHE A 320 24.85 -19.74 0.62
C PHE A 320 24.53 -18.35 0.07
N PHE A 321 25.23 -17.36 0.58
CA PHE A 321 25.14 -15.98 0.13
C PHE A 321 26.27 -15.72 -0.88
N ASN A 322 25.98 -15.00 -1.96
CA ASN A 322 26.93 -14.76 -3.05
C ASN A 322 27.65 -16.03 -3.54
N ALA A 323 26.88 -17.11 -3.70
CA ALA A 323 27.40 -18.46 -3.88
C ALA A 323 28.35 -18.58 -5.09
N GLY A 324 29.51 -19.21 -4.87
CA GLY A 324 30.52 -19.42 -5.90
C GLY A 324 31.48 -18.25 -6.12
N VAL A 325 31.39 -17.19 -5.33
CA VAL A 325 32.27 -16.02 -5.38
C VAL A 325 33.17 -15.98 -4.14
N GLU A 326 34.48 -15.93 -4.34
CA GLU A 326 35.44 -15.77 -3.23
C GLU A 326 35.24 -14.39 -2.55
N THR A 327 34.89 -14.39 -1.27
CA THR A 327 34.73 -13.17 -0.48
C THR A 327 35.96 -12.86 0.37
N ASP A 328 36.05 -11.62 0.88
CA ASP A 328 37.12 -11.18 1.77
C ASP A 328 36.76 -11.30 3.27
N GLY A 329 35.62 -11.92 3.59
CA GLY A 329 35.16 -12.11 4.96
C GLY A 329 34.47 -10.88 5.58
N THR A 330 34.11 -9.86 4.79
CA THR A 330 33.58 -8.59 5.30
C THR A 330 32.13 -8.29 4.92
N GLN A 331 31.52 -9.11 4.06
CA GLN A 331 30.16 -8.91 3.58
C GLN A 331 29.16 -9.25 4.69
N VAL A 332 28.29 -8.31 5.01
CA VAL A 332 27.26 -8.47 6.05
C VAL A 332 25.89 -8.55 5.41
N TYR A 333 25.23 -9.69 5.58
CA TYR A 333 23.85 -9.91 5.18
C TYR A 333 22.95 -9.82 6.41
N PHE A 334 21.75 -9.29 6.24
CA PHE A 334 20.69 -9.44 7.25
C PHE A 334 19.60 -10.35 6.71
N ILE A 335 19.14 -11.28 7.53
CA ILE A 335 18.14 -12.26 7.17
C ILE A 335 16.99 -12.25 8.17
N ASP A 336 15.80 -12.55 7.69
CA ASP A 336 14.62 -12.56 8.53
C ASP A 336 13.49 -13.41 7.92
N ALA A 337 12.49 -13.73 8.74
CA ALA A 337 11.26 -14.40 8.36
C ALA A 337 11.48 -15.71 7.57
N LEU A 338 12.41 -16.55 8.05
CA LEU A 338 12.65 -17.87 7.46
C LEU A 338 11.45 -18.75 7.74
N LYS A 339 10.76 -19.21 6.70
CA LYS A 339 9.53 -20.02 6.84
C LYS A 339 9.29 -20.91 5.64
N PHE A 340 8.52 -21.96 5.84
CA PHE A 340 7.85 -22.68 4.76
C PHE A 340 6.45 -22.13 4.56
N ALA A 341 6.06 -21.96 3.31
CA ALA A 341 4.71 -21.57 2.90
C ALA A 341 4.14 -22.66 1.98
N GLU A 342 2.82 -22.70 1.85
CA GLU A 342 2.19 -23.47 0.78
C GLU A 342 2.64 -22.92 -0.57
N LEU A 343 2.74 -23.80 -1.56
CA LEU A 343 2.90 -23.39 -2.95
C LEU A 343 1.68 -22.57 -3.36
N SER A 344 1.83 -21.24 -3.37
CA SER A 344 0.86 -20.35 -3.98
C SER A 344 1.06 -20.44 -5.50
N ASP A 345 0.47 -21.46 -6.12
CA ASP A 345 0.24 -21.43 -7.55
C ASP A 345 -0.77 -20.30 -7.82
N ALA A 346 -0.36 -19.26 -8.56
CA ALA A 346 -1.22 -18.15 -8.95
C ALA A 346 -2.47 -18.63 -9.73
N CYS A 347 -2.39 -19.83 -10.29
CA CYS A 347 -3.46 -20.49 -11.01
C CYS A 347 -4.27 -21.47 -10.13
N ASN A 348 -3.92 -21.64 -8.86
CA ASN A 348 -4.65 -22.52 -7.96
C ASN A 348 -6.06 -21.97 -7.71
N GLY A 349 -7.08 -22.80 -8.00
CA GLY A 349 -8.49 -22.40 -7.89
C GLY A 349 -9.03 -21.62 -9.08
N VAL A 350 -8.22 -21.34 -10.11
CA VAL A 350 -8.73 -20.77 -11.37
C VAL A 350 -9.66 -21.78 -12.03
N THR A 351 -10.93 -21.39 -12.17
CA THR A 351 -11.92 -22.21 -12.88
C THR A 351 -11.77 -21.98 -14.39
N PRO A 352 -11.66 -23.03 -15.21
CA PRO A 352 -11.57 -22.90 -16.67
C PRO A 352 -12.70 -22.04 -17.26
N ASP A 353 -12.36 -20.91 -17.89
CA ASP A 353 -13.24 -20.19 -18.80
C ASP A 353 -13.01 -20.72 -20.21
N LEU A 354 -13.93 -21.57 -20.67
CA LEU A 354 -13.84 -22.25 -21.96
C LEU A 354 -13.95 -21.32 -23.18
N SER A 355 -14.22 -20.02 -22.97
CA SER A 355 -14.09 -19.02 -24.03
C SER A 355 -12.65 -18.55 -24.22
N ILE A 356 -11.78 -18.73 -23.24
CA ILE A 356 -10.34 -18.47 -23.37
C ILE A 356 -9.69 -19.73 -23.93
N ILE A 357 -8.98 -19.58 -25.04
CA ILE A 357 -8.25 -20.66 -25.72
C ILE A 357 -6.92 -20.88 -24.99
N ASN A 358 -6.18 -19.80 -24.78
CA ASN A 358 -4.92 -19.78 -24.05
C ASN A 358 -4.52 -18.34 -23.70
N ASP A 359 -4.16 -18.09 -22.44
CA ASP A 359 -3.57 -16.83 -21.94
C ASP A 359 -2.10 -17.01 -21.51
N PHE A 360 -1.53 -18.20 -21.74
CA PHE A 360 -0.17 -18.61 -21.36
C PHE A 360 0.19 -18.48 -19.87
N ASN A 361 -0.81 -18.14 -19.05
CA ASN A 361 -0.76 -18.07 -17.60
C ASN A 361 -1.66 -19.19 -17.04
N CYS A 362 -2.89 -18.87 -16.64
CA CYS A 362 -3.74 -19.76 -15.86
C CYS A 362 -4.91 -20.38 -16.65
N GLN A 363 -5.26 -19.84 -17.82
CA GLN A 363 -6.36 -20.29 -18.68
C GLN A 363 -5.84 -20.99 -19.93
N GLN A 364 -5.07 -22.07 -19.75
CA GLN A 364 -4.50 -22.87 -20.85
C GLN A 364 -5.45 -24.00 -21.27
N ASN A 365 -6.60 -23.65 -21.84
CA ASN A 365 -7.69 -24.60 -22.15
C ASN A 365 -7.47 -25.43 -23.43
N THR A 366 -6.32 -25.27 -24.09
CA THR A 366 -5.96 -25.97 -25.33
C THR A 366 -4.52 -26.46 -25.30
N THR A 367 -4.25 -27.51 -26.08
CA THR A 367 -2.87 -28.01 -26.32
C THR A 367 -2.30 -27.45 -27.60
N ILE A 368 -0.97 -27.31 -27.66
CA ILE A 368 -0.22 -26.90 -28.86
C ILE A 368 0.55 -28.13 -29.38
N PRO A 369 0.05 -28.88 -30.39
CA PRO A 369 0.60 -30.20 -30.73
C PRO A 369 1.97 -30.19 -31.43
N GLY A 370 2.61 -29.01 -31.60
CA GLY A 370 3.96 -28.86 -32.13
C GLY A 370 4.06 -28.95 -33.65
N PHE A 371 3.82 -27.82 -34.32
CA PHE A 371 3.92 -27.69 -35.79
C PHE A 371 4.90 -26.58 -36.23
N ILE A 372 5.08 -25.57 -35.39
CA ILE A 372 6.09 -24.51 -35.51
C ILE A 372 6.82 -24.37 -34.17
N SER A 373 7.99 -23.74 -34.20
CA SER A 373 8.79 -23.56 -32.98
C SER A 373 8.12 -22.54 -32.06
N THR A 374 7.81 -22.96 -30.83
CA THR A 374 7.16 -22.10 -29.84
C THR A 374 7.81 -22.26 -28.46
N SER A 375 7.78 -21.21 -27.65
CA SER A 375 8.21 -21.23 -26.26
C SER A 375 7.37 -20.26 -25.45
N ILE A 376 6.91 -20.66 -24.27
CA ILE A 376 6.38 -19.71 -23.28
C ILE A 376 7.59 -18.98 -22.68
N VAL A 377 7.55 -17.65 -22.66
CA VAL A 377 8.64 -16.78 -22.21
C VAL A 377 8.08 -15.62 -21.39
N GLU A 378 8.93 -14.94 -20.61
CA GLU A 378 8.57 -13.66 -19.99
C GLU A 378 8.14 -12.65 -21.07
N ASN A 379 7.11 -11.86 -20.77
CA ASN A 379 6.59 -10.85 -21.68
C ASN A 379 7.69 -9.82 -22.02
N PRO A 380 8.12 -9.73 -23.29
CA PRO A 380 9.22 -8.84 -23.68
C PRO A 380 8.85 -7.35 -23.65
N MET A 381 7.56 -7.03 -23.49
CA MET A 381 7.03 -5.67 -23.44
C MET A 381 5.81 -5.61 -22.51
N GLU A 382 6.03 -5.83 -21.23
CA GLU A 382 5.02 -5.67 -20.19
C GLU A 382 4.57 -4.20 -20.05
N GLY A 383 3.27 -3.96 -19.95
CA GLY A 383 2.70 -2.62 -19.76
C GLY A 383 1.18 -2.61 -19.94
N ASP A 384 0.56 -1.42 -19.99
CA ASP A 384 -0.91 -1.29 -20.04
C ASP A 384 -1.57 -2.02 -21.23
N ALA A 385 -0.87 -2.11 -22.36
CA ALA A 385 -1.37 -2.82 -23.55
C ALA A 385 -1.37 -4.35 -23.37
N ASN A 386 -0.38 -4.88 -22.64
CA ASN A 386 -0.34 -6.28 -22.25
C ASN A 386 0.37 -6.47 -20.88
N PRO A 387 -0.40 -6.60 -19.79
CA PRO A 387 0.15 -6.72 -18.43
C PRO A 387 0.48 -8.17 -18.04
N SER A 388 0.38 -9.16 -18.93
CA SER A 388 0.67 -10.56 -18.61
C SER A 388 2.16 -10.78 -18.33
N ASP A 389 2.46 -11.63 -17.35
CA ASP A 389 3.84 -12.04 -17.02
C ASP A 389 4.47 -12.93 -18.12
N LEU A 390 3.68 -13.86 -18.68
CA LEU A 390 4.15 -14.82 -19.68
C LEU A 390 3.35 -14.69 -20.98
N VAL A 391 4.02 -14.95 -22.10
CA VAL A 391 3.44 -14.94 -23.45
C VAL A 391 4.02 -16.09 -24.27
N LEU A 392 3.41 -16.40 -25.41
CA LEU A 392 3.97 -17.38 -26.34
C LEU A 392 4.85 -16.69 -27.39
N GLU A 393 6.15 -16.99 -27.39
CA GLU A 393 7.04 -16.72 -28.53
C GLU A 393 6.76 -17.74 -29.63
N VAL A 394 6.54 -17.25 -30.84
CA VAL A 394 6.33 -18.02 -32.06
C VAL A 394 7.43 -17.67 -33.05
N ILE A 395 8.21 -18.67 -33.47
CA ILE A 395 9.20 -18.51 -34.54
C ILE A 395 8.65 -19.17 -35.80
N ASP A 396 8.31 -18.32 -36.76
CA ASP A 396 7.94 -18.70 -38.12
C ASP A 396 9.17 -18.49 -39.02
N ASN A 397 9.48 -19.49 -39.84
CA ASN A 397 10.62 -19.38 -40.76
C ASN A 397 10.24 -18.66 -42.06
N GLY A 398 8.95 -18.38 -42.27
CA GLY A 398 8.43 -17.56 -43.36
C GLY A 398 8.66 -18.11 -44.78
N THR A 399 9.24 -19.31 -44.89
CA THR A 399 9.61 -19.93 -46.18
C THR A 399 8.49 -20.73 -46.82
N GLU A 400 7.46 -21.08 -46.03
CA GLU A 400 6.25 -21.76 -46.49
C GLU A 400 5.01 -20.92 -46.12
N ALA A 401 4.15 -20.63 -47.09
CA ALA A 401 2.97 -19.77 -46.90
C ALA A 401 1.92 -20.25 -45.88
N TYR A 402 2.08 -21.43 -45.28
CA TYR A 402 1.08 -22.07 -44.42
C TYR A 402 1.72 -22.84 -43.26
N ASP A 403 2.74 -22.25 -42.63
CA ASP A 403 3.26 -22.74 -41.35
C ASP A 403 2.20 -22.51 -40.26
N ALA A 404 1.68 -23.60 -39.70
CA ALA A 404 0.48 -23.60 -38.86
C ALA A 404 0.81 -23.60 -37.37
N LEU A 405 0.30 -22.63 -36.62
CA LEU A 405 0.17 -22.72 -35.17
C LEU A 405 -1.21 -23.29 -34.81
N ILE A 406 -1.26 -24.42 -34.11
CA ILE A 406 -2.52 -25.11 -33.82
C ILE A 406 -2.79 -25.11 -32.32
N PHE A 407 -3.94 -24.60 -31.93
CA PHE A 407 -4.53 -24.75 -30.60
C PHE A 407 -5.67 -25.76 -30.67
N GLU A 408 -5.55 -26.88 -29.96
CA GLU A 408 -6.52 -27.97 -29.99
C GLU A 408 -7.22 -28.14 -28.64
N SER A 409 -8.55 -28.11 -28.66
CA SER A 409 -9.41 -28.36 -27.51
C SER A 409 -9.97 -29.79 -27.53
N THR A 410 -10.25 -30.35 -26.34
CA THR A 410 -10.90 -31.66 -26.21
C THR A 410 -12.38 -31.62 -26.58
N GLN A 411 -13.01 -30.45 -26.46
CA GLN A 411 -14.41 -30.17 -26.76
C GLN A 411 -14.56 -29.11 -27.85
N SER A 412 -15.77 -28.97 -28.39
CA SER A 412 -16.05 -27.91 -29.36
C SER A 412 -16.11 -26.55 -28.66
N PHE A 413 -15.65 -25.50 -29.35
CA PHE A 413 -15.80 -24.11 -28.88
C PHE A 413 -17.27 -23.69 -28.93
N ASP A 414 -17.78 -23.07 -27.86
CA ASP A 414 -19.15 -22.54 -27.82
C ASP A 414 -19.19 -21.11 -28.37
N LEU A 415 -19.65 -21.00 -29.62
CA LEU A 415 -19.75 -19.73 -30.35
C LEU A 415 -21.16 -19.13 -30.29
N SER A 416 -22.03 -19.56 -29.37
CA SER A 416 -23.43 -19.10 -29.32
C SER A 416 -23.58 -17.62 -28.94
N THR A 417 -22.70 -17.13 -28.07
CA THR A 417 -22.71 -15.76 -27.53
C THR A 417 -21.36 -15.06 -27.61
N LYS A 418 -20.27 -15.83 -27.70
CA LYS A 418 -18.90 -15.36 -27.86
C LYS A 418 -18.34 -15.90 -29.19
N ASN A 419 -18.47 -15.12 -30.25
CA ASN A 419 -18.18 -15.52 -31.63
C ASN A 419 -17.22 -14.57 -32.36
N TYR A 420 -16.56 -13.69 -31.61
CA TYR A 420 -15.44 -12.89 -32.10
C TYR A 420 -14.15 -13.45 -31.52
N PHE A 421 -13.28 -14.00 -32.35
CA PHE A 421 -11.96 -14.44 -31.90
C PHE A 421 -11.07 -13.21 -31.72
N LYS A 422 -10.41 -13.11 -30.58
CA LYS A 422 -9.47 -12.06 -30.22
C LYS A 422 -8.11 -12.64 -29.91
N ILE A 423 -7.06 -11.92 -30.30
CA ILE A 423 -5.66 -12.25 -30.04
C ILE A 423 -4.84 -10.99 -29.90
N LYS A 424 -3.98 -10.91 -28.89
CA LYS A 424 -2.93 -9.89 -28.81
C LYS A 424 -1.70 -10.39 -29.55
N VAL A 425 -1.10 -9.53 -30.36
CA VAL A 425 0.11 -9.82 -31.11
C VAL A 425 1.08 -8.66 -31.00
N LEU A 426 2.33 -8.97 -30.63
CA LEU A 426 3.50 -8.11 -30.81
C LEU A 426 4.33 -8.69 -31.95
N ALA A 427 4.36 -7.96 -33.08
CA ALA A 427 5.01 -8.40 -34.30
C ALA A 427 6.19 -7.49 -34.68
N GLU A 428 7.24 -8.06 -35.26
CA GLU A 428 8.39 -7.31 -35.80
C GLU A 428 8.16 -6.77 -37.23
N ARG A 429 7.02 -7.12 -37.84
CA ARG A 429 6.62 -6.63 -39.16
C ARG A 429 5.12 -6.78 -39.39
N ALA A 430 4.62 -6.09 -40.41
CA ALA A 430 3.28 -6.26 -40.91
C ALA A 430 3.17 -7.49 -41.83
N VAL A 431 2.15 -8.34 -41.61
CA VAL A 431 1.88 -9.58 -42.38
C VAL A 431 0.38 -9.91 -42.33
N PRO A 432 -0.15 -10.68 -43.31
CA PRO A 432 -1.48 -11.25 -43.16
C PRO A 432 -1.49 -12.34 -42.07
N LEU A 433 -2.52 -12.32 -41.24
CA LEU A 433 -2.87 -13.36 -40.29
C LEU A 433 -4.10 -14.12 -40.83
N LEU A 434 -3.93 -15.39 -41.15
CA LEU A 434 -5.06 -16.26 -41.44
C LEU A 434 -5.47 -16.98 -40.15
N VAL A 435 -6.71 -16.73 -39.71
CA VAL A 435 -7.33 -17.45 -38.59
C VAL A 435 -8.31 -18.46 -39.16
N LYS A 436 -8.14 -19.72 -38.75
CA LYS A 436 -8.95 -20.84 -39.23
C LYS A 436 -9.57 -21.61 -38.07
N LEU A 437 -10.87 -21.86 -38.17
CA LEU A 437 -11.59 -22.80 -37.31
C LEU A 437 -11.76 -24.13 -38.02
N GLU A 438 -11.37 -25.22 -37.36
CA GLU A 438 -11.54 -26.58 -37.87
C GLU A 438 -11.68 -27.63 -36.75
N GLY A 439 -11.76 -28.90 -37.13
CA GLY A 439 -12.06 -30.02 -36.23
C GLY A 439 -13.57 -30.21 -36.07
N GLY A 440 -13.99 -31.39 -35.61
CA GLY A 440 -15.40 -31.76 -35.56
C GLY A 440 -15.96 -32.21 -36.91
N THR A 441 -17.24 -31.98 -37.15
CA THR A 441 -17.98 -32.36 -38.37
C THR A 441 -18.35 -31.17 -39.26
N SER A 442 -18.23 -29.95 -38.74
CA SER A 442 -18.51 -28.70 -39.45
C SER A 442 -17.45 -28.42 -40.54
N PRO A 443 -17.84 -27.83 -41.68
CA PRO A 443 -16.88 -27.39 -42.68
C PRO A 443 -15.93 -26.32 -42.10
N VAL A 444 -14.65 -26.37 -42.47
CA VAL A 444 -13.66 -25.39 -42.01
C VAL A 444 -14.07 -23.96 -42.37
N LYS A 445 -13.70 -23.00 -41.52
CA LYS A 445 -13.91 -21.57 -41.75
C LYS A 445 -12.58 -20.84 -41.65
N GLU A 446 -12.31 -19.98 -42.61
CA GLU A 446 -11.06 -19.23 -42.78
C GLU A 446 -11.40 -17.75 -42.90
N VAL A 447 -10.69 -16.91 -42.15
CA VAL A 447 -10.83 -15.45 -42.19
C VAL A 447 -9.45 -14.82 -42.11
N PHE A 448 -9.17 -13.89 -43.02
CA PHE A 448 -7.94 -13.10 -42.98
C PHE A 448 -8.14 -11.84 -42.14
N ALA A 449 -7.12 -11.51 -41.36
CA ALA A 449 -6.87 -10.20 -40.78
C ALA A 449 -5.48 -9.73 -41.23
N ASP A 450 -5.22 -8.43 -41.13
CA ASP A 450 -3.90 -7.86 -41.41
C ASP A 450 -3.26 -7.44 -40.08
N ILE A 451 -2.08 -7.99 -39.77
CA ILE A 451 -1.22 -7.45 -38.72
C ILE A 451 -0.54 -6.21 -39.30
N ASP A 452 -0.94 -5.03 -38.85
CA ASP A 452 -0.49 -3.74 -39.36
C ASP A 452 0.25 -2.88 -38.33
N VAL A 453 0.17 -3.25 -37.04
CA VAL A 453 0.95 -2.65 -35.95
C VAL A 453 2.24 -3.44 -35.71
N VAL A 454 3.37 -2.73 -35.67
CA VAL A 454 4.72 -3.30 -35.58
C VAL A 454 5.48 -2.69 -34.41
N GLY A 455 6.15 -3.54 -33.64
CA GLY A 455 7.01 -3.14 -32.53
C GLY A 455 6.28 -2.76 -31.25
N GLU A 456 4.95 -2.86 -31.22
CA GLU A 456 4.09 -2.65 -30.05
C GLU A 456 2.98 -3.70 -30.03
N TRP A 457 2.37 -3.94 -28.86
CA TRP A 457 1.24 -4.85 -28.72
C TRP A 457 -0.02 -4.27 -29.39
N ALA A 458 -0.71 -5.09 -30.19
CA ALA A 458 -2.03 -4.77 -30.72
C ALA A 458 -2.99 -5.97 -30.57
N GLU A 459 -4.27 -5.69 -30.31
CA GLU A 459 -5.32 -6.71 -30.29
C GLU A 459 -6.02 -6.77 -31.65
N TYR A 460 -6.18 -7.98 -32.17
CA TYR A 460 -6.83 -8.26 -33.45
C TYR A 460 -8.10 -9.07 -33.23
N THR A 461 -9.16 -8.70 -33.94
CA THR A 461 -10.48 -9.32 -33.83
C THR A 461 -10.92 -9.93 -35.16
N VAL A 462 -11.43 -11.16 -35.10
CA VAL A 462 -11.92 -11.92 -36.25
C VAL A 462 -13.37 -12.37 -36.01
N ASP A 463 -14.26 -12.01 -36.93
CA ASP A 463 -15.69 -12.31 -36.88
C ASP A 463 -16.00 -13.75 -37.32
N PHE A 464 -16.52 -14.56 -36.39
CA PHE A 464 -17.05 -15.90 -36.63
C PHE A 464 -18.55 -16.00 -36.29
N THR A 465 -19.29 -14.91 -36.39
CA THR A 465 -20.75 -14.88 -36.14
C THR A 465 -21.53 -15.86 -37.00
N ASP A 466 -21.05 -16.15 -38.22
CA ASP A 466 -21.66 -17.15 -39.10
C ASP A 466 -21.38 -18.61 -38.69
N GLN A 467 -20.58 -18.84 -37.64
CA GLN A 467 -20.22 -20.15 -37.08
C GLN A 467 -21.01 -20.51 -35.82
N VAL A 468 -22.06 -19.77 -35.47
CA VAL A 468 -22.95 -20.13 -34.36
C VAL A 468 -23.51 -21.54 -34.56
N GLY A 469 -23.23 -22.44 -33.60
CA GLY A 469 -23.67 -23.84 -33.63
C GLY A 469 -22.75 -24.82 -34.37
N SER A 470 -21.62 -24.35 -34.92
CA SER A 470 -20.56 -25.22 -35.45
C SER A 470 -19.83 -25.95 -34.32
N ASP A 471 -19.23 -27.11 -34.62
CA ASP A 471 -18.56 -28.01 -33.66
C ASP A 471 -17.03 -28.02 -33.77
N HIS A 472 -16.44 -26.88 -34.15
CA HIS A 472 -14.99 -26.67 -34.29
C HIS A 472 -14.25 -26.94 -32.98
N LYS A 473 -13.09 -27.60 -33.07
CA LYS A 473 -12.23 -27.96 -31.92
C LYS A 473 -10.83 -27.38 -31.99
N LYS A 474 -10.47 -26.74 -33.09
CA LYS A 474 -9.14 -26.19 -33.35
C LYS A 474 -9.24 -24.74 -33.80
N VAL A 475 -8.39 -23.91 -33.22
CA VAL A 475 -8.01 -22.61 -33.79
C VAL A 475 -6.63 -22.80 -34.40
N VAL A 476 -6.51 -22.50 -35.69
CA VAL A 476 -5.26 -22.58 -36.44
C VAL A 476 -4.91 -21.18 -36.93
N LEU A 477 -3.70 -20.73 -36.58
CA LEU A 477 -3.17 -19.44 -36.98
C LEU A 477 -2.06 -19.67 -38.01
N PHE A 478 -2.07 -18.90 -39.08
CA PHE A 478 -0.97 -18.82 -40.04
C PHE A 478 -0.49 -17.38 -40.07
N PHE A 479 0.69 -17.14 -39.51
CA PHE A 479 1.39 -15.88 -39.74
C PHE A 479 1.93 -15.90 -41.17
N ASN A 480 1.96 -14.73 -41.81
CA ASN A 480 2.30 -14.62 -43.22
C ASN A 480 1.41 -15.47 -44.15
N GLY A 481 0.15 -15.70 -43.78
CA GLY A 481 -0.76 -16.60 -44.48
C GLY A 481 -0.88 -16.30 -45.97
N GLY A 482 -0.53 -17.27 -46.81
CA GLY A 482 -0.60 -17.13 -48.28
C GLY A 482 0.59 -16.40 -48.92
N GLN A 483 1.61 -16.00 -48.15
CA GLN A 483 2.80 -15.30 -48.64
C GLN A 483 4.08 -16.13 -48.41
N ASN A 484 5.05 -16.05 -49.32
CA ASN A 484 6.34 -16.78 -49.25
C ASN A 484 7.53 -15.81 -49.16
N ASP A 485 7.32 -14.66 -48.54
CA ASP A 485 8.28 -13.55 -48.44
C ASP A 485 8.71 -13.25 -46.99
N GLY A 486 8.45 -14.19 -46.08
CA GLY A 486 8.93 -14.11 -44.71
C GLY A 486 10.45 -14.32 -44.62
N THR A 487 10.99 -14.26 -43.41
CA THR A 487 12.42 -14.47 -43.15
C THR A 487 12.61 -15.69 -42.25
N PRO A 488 13.80 -16.32 -42.22
CA PRO A 488 14.04 -17.51 -41.40
C PRO A 488 13.87 -17.33 -39.89
N THR A 489 13.60 -16.11 -39.40
CA THR A 489 13.57 -15.74 -37.99
C THR A 489 12.40 -14.81 -37.69
N ASP A 490 11.26 -14.96 -38.34
CA ASP A 490 10.09 -14.13 -38.07
C ASP A 490 9.59 -14.45 -36.67
N LYS A 491 9.56 -13.43 -35.82
CA LYS A 491 9.13 -13.57 -34.44
C LYS A 491 7.81 -12.86 -34.23
N TYR A 492 6.90 -13.58 -33.60
CA TYR A 492 5.63 -13.06 -33.10
C TYR A 492 5.50 -13.47 -31.64
N TYR A 493 5.16 -12.52 -30.78
CA TYR A 493 4.71 -12.83 -29.42
C TYR A 493 3.19 -12.72 -29.41
N ILE A 494 2.51 -13.75 -28.90
CA ILE A 494 1.06 -13.75 -28.82
C ILE A 494 0.56 -14.03 -27.42
N ASP A 495 -0.62 -13.48 -27.14
CA ASP A 495 -1.26 -13.59 -25.84
C ASP A 495 -2.79 -13.41 -25.94
N ASP A 496 -3.50 -13.74 -24.85
CA ASP A 496 -4.93 -13.49 -24.65
C ASP A 496 -5.84 -14.05 -25.76
N LEU A 497 -5.55 -15.26 -26.25
CA LEU A 497 -6.36 -15.91 -27.28
C LEU A 497 -7.72 -16.31 -26.70
N ARG A 498 -8.79 -15.70 -27.19
CA ARG A 498 -10.14 -15.93 -26.64
C ARG A 498 -11.24 -15.68 -27.66
N PHE A 499 -12.42 -16.23 -27.38
CA PHE A 499 -13.67 -15.79 -27.99
C PHE A 499 -14.35 -14.78 -27.07
N ALA A 500 -14.79 -13.66 -27.65
CA ALA A 500 -15.52 -12.60 -26.99
C ALA A 500 -16.89 -12.40 -27.64
N ALA A 501 -17.79 -11.74 -26.91
CA ALA A 501 -19.04 -11.24 -27.48
C ALA A 501 -18.76 -10.08 -28.43
N PHE A 502 -19.73 -9.75 -29.29
CA PHE A 502 -19.66 -8.53 -30.09
C PHE A 502 -19.49 -7.32 -29.18
N ASP A 503 -18.44 -6.55 -29.45
CA ASP A 503 -18.21 -5.25 -28.82
C ASP A 503 -18.29 -4.18 -29.92
N PRO A 504 -19.32 -3.32 -29.93
CA PRO A 504 -19.45 -2.26 -30.93
C PRO A 504 -18.34 -1.20 -30.82
N CYS A 505 -17.60 -1.18 -29.71
CA CYS A 505 -16.50 -0.27 -29.44
C CYS A 505 -15.12 -0.91 -29.61
N ASP A 506 -15.07 -2.13 -30.13
CA ASP A 506 -13.83 -2.81 -30.38
C ASP A 506 -12.94 -2.03 -31.37
N GLY A 507 -11.66 -1.87 -31.03
CA GLY A 507 -10.70 -1.09 -31.83
C GLY A 507 -10.90 0.44 -31.78
N VAL A 508 -11.86 0.96 -31.01
CA VAL A 508 -12.01 2.41 -30.83
C VAL A 508 -10.91 2.92 -29.90
N ALA A 509 -9.88 3.55 -30.46
CA ALA A 509 -8.82 4.17 -29.67
C ALA A 509 -9.37 5.35 -28.84
N SER A 510 -9.04 5.40 -27.55
CA SER A 510 -9.45 6.51 -26.68
C SER A 510 -8.94 7.85 -27.23
N ASN A 511 -9.83 8.83 -27.26
CA ASN A 511 -9.55 10.20 -27.65
C ASN A 511 -9.95 11.14 -26.50
N MET A 512 -8.96 11.56 -25.72
CA MET A 512 -9.14 12.40 -24.53
C MET A 512 -9.70 13.80 -24.81
N ASP A 513 -9.77 14.21 -26.08
CA ASP A 513 -10.45 15.43 -26.48
C ASP A 513 -11.98 15.28 -26.45
N ILE A 514 -12.50 14.05 -26.52
CA ILE A 514 -13.91 13.75 -26.36
C ILE A 514 -14.18 13.51 -24.89
N VAL A 515 -15.05 14.33 -24.29
CA VAL A 515 -15.51 14.16 -22.92
C VAL A 515 -16.44 12.96 -22.85
N ASN A 516 -17.48 12.96 -23.70
CA ASN A 516 -18.43 11.86 -23.81
C ASN A 516 -19.20 11.93 -25.14
N ASP A 517 -19.26 10.82 -25.90
CA ASP A 517 -20.15 10.64 -27.06
C ASP A 517 -21.33 9.68 -26.75
N PHE A 518 -21.36 9.08 -25.56
CA PHE A 518 -22.38 8.12 -25.13
C PHE A 518 -22.50 6.87 -26.02
N GLU A 519 -21.48 6.61 -26.85
CA GLU A 519 -21.20 5.32 -27.47
C GLU A 519 -19.91 4.75 -26.90
N CYS A 520 -18.77 5.00 -27.55
CA CYS A 520 -17.50 4.34 -27.31
C CYS A 520 -16.45 5.24 -26.65
N GLN A 521 -16.66 6.55 -26.65
CA GLN A 521 -15.77 7.53 -26.02
C GLN A 521 -16.47 8.11 -24.79
N GLN A 522 -16.26 7.50 -23.63
CA GLN A 522 -16.82 7.96 -22.35
C GLN A 522 -15.70 8.31 -21.37
N ASN A 523 -14.83 9.24 -21.77
CA ASN A 523 -13.56 9.49 -21.08
C ASN A 523 -13.71 10.25 -19.73
N TYR A 524 -14.91 10.76 -19.42
CA TYR A 524 -15.21 11.45 -18.16
C TYR A 524 -16.41 10.77 -17.49
N GLU A 525 -16.28 10.46 -16.20
CA GLU A 525 -17.31 9.80 -15.40
C GLU A 525 -18.44 10.78 -15.04
N ILE A 526 -19.70 10.36 -15.22
CA ILE A 526 -20.85 11.12 -14.72
C ILE A 526 -21.01 10.81 -13.23
N THR A 527 -20.75 11.78 -12.36
CA THR A 527 -20.63 11.53 -10.90
C THR A 527 -21.81 12.03 -10.06
N CYS A 528 -22.57 13.03 -10.53
CA CYS A 528 -23.68 13.65 -9.78
C CYS A 528 -24.46 14.61 -10.70
N CYS A 529 -25.61 15.17 -10.33
CA CYS A 529 -26.60 14.88 -9.28
C CYS A 529 -28.00 14.70 -9.89
N VAL A 530 -28.17 15.14 -11.14
CA VAL A 530 -29.39 14.97 -11.93
C VAL A 530 -29.55 13.54 -12.41
N THR A 531 -30.79 13.13 -12.60
CA THR A 531 -31.09 11.79 -13.12
C THR A 531 -30.74 11.75 -14.61
N THR A 532 -29.83 10.85 -14.97
CA THR A 532 -29.42 10.63 -16.36
C THR A 532 -29.65 9.20 -16.80
N GLU A 533 -29.84 9.01 -18.10
CA GLU A 533 -30.03 7.71 -18.73
C GLU A 533 -29.47 7.77 -20.16
N ILE A 534 -28.57 6.86 -20.54
CA ILE A 534 -28.19 6.71 -21.95
C ILE A 534 -29.33 6.00 -22.66
N VAL A 535 -29.90 6.64 -23.68
CA VAL A 535 -31.07 6.15 -24.43
C VAL A 535 -30.80 6.20 -25.92
N ALA A 536 -31.61 5.46 -26.70
CA ALA A 536 -31.61 5.62 -28.15
C ALA A 536 -31.92 7.08 -28.53
N ASN A 537 -31.18 7.62 -29.49
CA ASN A 537 -31.34 9.01 -29.92
C ASN A 537 -32.80 9.26 -30.39
N PRO A 538 -33.57 10.12 -29.70
CA PRO A 538 -34.99 10.31 -30.00
C PRO A 538 -35.22 11.04 -31.32
N ASN A 539 -34.19 11.65 -31.90
CA ASN A 539 -34.24 12.37 -33.16
C ASN A 539 -32.91 12.23 -33.93
N VAL A 540 -32.76 11.14 -34.68
CA VAL A 540 -31.57 10.86 -35.51
C VAL A 540 -31.60 11.73 -36.78
N SER A 541 -31.36 13.03 -36.64
CA SER A 541 -31.36 13.98 -37.77
C SER A 541 -30.54 15.24 -37.48
N GLY A 542 -30.28 16.03 -38.53
CA GLY A 542 -29.57 17.30 -38.39
C GLY A 542 -28.08 17.09 -38.05
N VAL A 543 -27.58 17.83 -37.07
CA VAL A 543 -26.16 17.77 -36.65
C VAL A 543 -25.84 16.56 -35.77
N ASN A 544 -26.85 15.86 -35.25
CA ASN A 544 -26.66 14.66 -34.46
C ASN A 544 -27.33 13.44 -35.11
N THR A 545 -26.52 12.51 -35.60
CA THR A 545 -26.98 11.25 -36.20
C THR A 545 -26.47 10.03 -35.44
N SER A 546 -26.06 10.22 -34.18
CA SER A 546 -25.63 9.17 -33.27
C SER A 546 -26.73 8.16 -32.98
N SER A 547 -26.35 7.01 -32.46
CA SER A 547 -27.27 5.93 -32.12
C SER A 547 -27.85 6.11 -30.72
N THR A 548 -27.03 6.61 -29.79
CA THR A 548 -27.38 6.82 -28.39
C THR A 548 -27.00 8.22 -27.93
N VAL A 549 -27.70 8.71 -26.91
CA VAL A 549 -27.50 10.05 -26.34
C VAL A 549 -27.76 9.99 -24.85
N LEU A 550 -27.27 10.97 -24.09
CA LEU A 550 -27.61 11.10 -22.69
C LEU A 550 -28.91 11.89 -22.54
N LYS A 551 -29.93 11.26 -21.96
CA LYS A 551 -31.13 11.93 -21.47
C LYS A 551 -30.87 12.47 -20.07
N VAL A 552 -31.08 13.75 -19.87
CA VAL A 552 -30.99 14.46 -18.59
C VAL A 552 -32.40 14.86 -18.16
N THR A 553 -32.82 14.40 -16.98
CA THR A 553 -34.11 14.75 -16.40
C THR A 553 -33.89 15.74 -15.26
N ASP A 554 -34.43 16.94 -15.44
CA ASP A 554 -34.35 18.06 -14.51
C ASP A 554 -35.78 18.56 -14.29
N ASN A 555 -36.25 18.61 -13.04
CA ASN A 555 -37.62 19.03 -12.76
C ASN A 555 -37.77 20.57 -12.76
N GLY A 556 -36.64 21.29 -12.77
CA GLY A 556 -36.42 22.72 -12.77
C GLY A 556 -37.07 23.50 -11.62
N LEU A 557 -37.33 22.85 -10.48
CA LEU A 557 -37.74 23.48 -9.22
C LEU A 557 -36.54 24.01 -8.44
N GLU A 558 -35.35 23.44 -8.68
CA GLU A 558 -34.08 23.80 -8.09
C GLU A 558 -33.22 24.55 -9.13
N ALA A 559 -32.76 25.75 -8.78
CA ALA A 559 -32.07 26.60 -9.75
C ALA A 559 -30.68 26.12 -10.20
N TYR A 560 -30.15 25.08 -9.56
CA TYR A 560 -28.78 24.59 -9.76
C TYR A 560 -28.71 23.07 -9.65
N ASP A 561 -29.48 22.40 -10.48
CA ASP A 561 -29.40 20.96 -10.68
C ASP A 561 -28.19 20.61 -11.55
N ALA A 562 -27.15 20.09 -10.89
CA ALA A 562 -25.83 19.85 -11.50
C ALA A 562 -25.80 18.54 -12.28
N LEU A 563 -25.28 18.57 -13.51
CA LEU A 563 -24.72 17.43 -14.21
C LEU A 563 -23.19 17.53 -14.21
N VAL A 564 -22.52 16.60 -13.56
CA VAL A 564 -21.07 16.64 -13.33
C VAL A 564 -20.36 15.53 -14.12
N PHE A 565 -19.41 15.93 -14.97
CA PHE A 565 -18.46 15.05 -15.63
C PHE A 565 -17.08 15.21 -14.97
N ASP A 566 -16.54 14.13 -14.42
CA ASP A 566 -15.26 14.08 -13.74
C ASP A 566 -14.22 13.37 -14.60
N ARG A 567 -13.09 14.04 -14.89
CA ARG A 567 -11.99 13.44 -15.66
C ARG A 567 -11.14 12.48 -14.82
N GLY A 568 -11.21 12.59 -13.48
CA GLY A 568 -10.27 11.92 -12.57
C GLY A 568 -8.87 12.53 -12.54
N GLY A 569 -8.66 13.67 -13.20
CA GLY A 569 -7.39 14.39 -13.26
C GLY A 569 -7.51 15.73 -13.97
N VAL A 570 -6.39 16.46 -14.11
CA VAL A 570 -6.40 17.82 -14.69
C VAL A 570 -6.82 17.80 -16.16
N ILE A 571 -7.81 18.62 -16.52
CA ILE A 571 -8.25 18.86 -17.90
C ILE A 571 -7.20 19.74 -18.59
N ASP A 572 -6.59 19.25 -19.67
CA ASP A 572 -5.63 20.05 -20.45
C ASP A 572 -6.36 21.00 -21.42
N LEU A 573 -6.37 22.29 -21.06
CA LEU A 573 -6.96 23.37 -21.87
C LEU A 573 -5.90 24.20 -22.62
N GLY A 574 -4.66 23.69 -22.73
CA GLY A 574 -3.56 24.42 -23.34
C GLY A 574 -3.71 24.62 -24.85
N THR A 575 -4.37 23.69 -25.54
CA THR A 575 -4.53 23.71 -27.00
C THR A 575 -5.98 23.68 -27.46
N LYS A 576 -6.82 22.85 -26.83
CA LYS A 576 -8.26 22.74 -27.08
C LYS A 576 -9.01 23.21 -25.84
N ASN A 577 -9.68 24.35 -25.96
CA ASN A 577 -10.24 25.07 -24.82
C ASN A 577 -11.65 25.59 -25.07
N LYS A 578 -12.30 25.11 -26.12
CA LYS A 578 -13.71 25.35 -26.38
C LYS A 578 -14.46 24.07 -26.17
N LEU A 579 -15.37 24.10 -25.20
CA LEU A 579 -16.27 22.97 -24.96
C LEU A 579 -17.41 23.04 -25.97
N LYS A 580 -17.55 22.01 -26.78
CA LYS A 580 -18.69 21.81 -27.66
C LYS A 580 -19.59 20.73 -27.10
N ILE A 581 -20.90 20.94 -27.28
CA ILE A 581 -21.94 20.03 -26.83
C ILE A 581 -23.13 20.13 -27.77
N LYS A 582 -23.63 18.99 -28.24
CA LYS A 582 -24.91 18.94 -28.96
C LYS A 582 -26.02 18.80 -27.96
N ILE A 583 -27.06 19.61 -28.10
CA ILE A 583 -28.20 19.63 -27.19
C ILE A 583 -29.49 19.62 -28.01
N LEU A 584 -30.41 18.74 -27.64
CA LEU A 584 -31.81 18.75 -28.05
C LEU A 584 -32.65 19.04 -26.81
N SER A 585 -33.38 20.16 -26.84
CA SER A 585 -34.20 20.64 -25.73
C SER A 585 -35.63 20.91 -26.18
N THR A 586 -36.61 20.64 -25.31
CA THR A 586 -38.03 20.98 -25.55
C THR A 586 -38.37 22.42 -25.17
N ARG A 587 -37.40 23.19 -24.66
CA ARG A 587 -37.60 24.58 -24.21
C ARG A 587 -36.32 25.41 -24.34
N ALA A 588 -36.48 26.70 -24.59
CA ALA A 588 -35.38 27.66 -24.55
C ALA A 588 -35.10 28.06 -23.10
N VAL A 589 -33.87 27.85 -22.63
CA VAL A 589 -33.43 28.03 -21.24
C VAL A 589 -31.95 28.45 -21.18
N PRO A 590 -31.48 29.10 -20.10
CA PRO A 590 -30.05 29.30 -19.88
C PRO A 590 -29.35 27.96 -19.59
N LEU A 591 -28.11 27.83 -20.05
CA LEU A 591 -27.17 26.79 -19.66
C LEU A 591 -25.98 27.45 -18.98
N LEU A 592 -25.73 27.09 -17.74
CA LEU A 592 -24.48 27.43 -17.05
C LEU A 592 -23.50 26.27 -17.22
N ALA A 593 -22.39 26.52 -17.91
CA ALA A 593 -21.25 25.61 -17.95
C ALA A 593 -20.17 26.10 -16.99
N LYS A 594 -19.64 25.18 -16.18
CA LYS A 594 -18.69 25.46 -15.12
C LYS A 594 -17.50 24.50 -15.16
N LEU A 595 -16.31 25.01 -14.89
CA LEU A 595 -15.11 24.22 -14.62
C LEU A 595 -14.76 24.31 -13.12
N GLU A 596 -14.48 23.17 -12.49
CA GLU A 596 -14.09 23.09 -11.08
C GLU A 596 -13.29 21.82 -10.72
N GLY A 597 -13.05 21.59 -9.42
CA GLY A 597 -12.51 20.33 -8.89
C GLY A 597 -10.98 20.22 -8.82
N GLY A 598 -10.24 21.24 -9.28
CA GLY A 598 -8.78 21.30 -9.16
C GLY A 598 -8.29 22.38 -8.19
N SER A 599 -7.04 22.81 -8.34
CA SER A 599 -6.45 23.87 -7.49
C SER A 599 -6.77 25.30 -7.95
N SER A 600 -7.31 25.47 -9.16
CA SER A 600 -7.74 26.77 -9.68
C SER A 600 -9.15 27.14 -9.21
N THR A 601 -9.44 28.44 -9.17
CA THR A 601 -10.77 28.94 -8.79
C THR A 601 -11.81 28.58 -9.85
N PRO A 602 -13.03 28.13 -9.48
CA PRO A 602 -14.03 27.74 -10.47
C PRO A 602 -14.35 28.83 -11.50
N LYS A 603 -14.57 28.41 -12.75
CA LYS A 603 -14.94 29.30 -13.86
C LYS A 603 -16.35 28.97 -14.32
N GLU A 604 -17.20 30.00 -14.42
CA GLU A 604 -18.62 29.89 -14.77
C GLU A 604 -18.92 30.74 -16.02
N ILE A 605 -19.61 30.14 -17.00
CA ILE A 605 -20.01 30.80 -18.24
C ILE A 605 -21.47 30.45 -18.55
N PHE A 606 -22.32 31.46 -18.67
CA PHE A 606 -23.69 31.32 -19.15
C PHE A 606 -23.74 31.42 -20.67
N ILE A 607 -24.50 30.51 -21.28
CA ILE A 607 -25.00 30.62 -22.66
C ILE A 607 -26.50 30.35 -22.68
N ASP A 608 -27.18 30.68 -23.78
CA ASP A 608 -28.61 30.43 -23.95
C ASP A 608 -28.86 29.28 -24.92
N ILE A 609 -29.62 28.27 -24.48
CA ILE A 609 -30.24 27.28 -25.37
C ILE A 609 -31.46 27.98 -25.98
N THR A 610 -31.40 28.27 -27.28
CA THR A 610 -32.42 29.09 -27.97
C THR A 610 -33.23 28.29 -29.00
N VAL A 611 -32.70 27.16 -29.46
CA VAL A 611 -33.36 26.27 -30.42
C VAL A 611 -34.09 25.16 -29.67
N VAL A 612 -35.34 24.92 -30.07
CA VAL A 612 -36.24 23.96 -29.43
C VAL A 612 -36.62 22.87 -30.42
N ASP A 613 -36.72 21.63 -29.94
CA ASP A 613 -37.09 20.42 -30.67
C ASP A 613 -36.17 20.07 -31.87
N GLU A 614 -34.96 20.63 -31.92
CA GLU A 614 -33.94 20.36 -32.93
C GLU A 614 -32.55 20.26 -32.27
N TRP A 615 -31.73 19.30 -32.73
CA TRP A 615 -30.33 19.18 -32.30
C TRP A 615 -29.53 20.42 -32.72
N THR A 616 -28.90 21.06 -31.75
CA THR A 616 -28.03 22.23 -31.99
C THR A 616 -26.71 22.04 -31.26
N GLU A 617 -25.59 22.33 -31.93
CA GLU A 617 -24.26 22.35 -31.32
C GLU A 617 -24.01 23.72 -30.69
N TYR A 618 -23.72 23.73 -29.39
CA TYR A 618 -23.38 24.90 -28.62
C TYR A 618 -21.88 24.90 -28.31
N THR A 619 -21.30 26.09 -28.16
CA THR A 619 -19.87 26.25 -27.82
C THR A 619 -19.72 27.17 -26.63
N VAL A 620 -18.95 26.72 -25.64
CA VAL A 620 -18.54 27.49 -24.47
C VAL A 620 -17.03 27.72 -24.56
N ASP A 621 -16.61 28.98 -24.55
CA ASP A 621 -15.22 29.37 -24.73
C ASP A 621 -14.51 29.52 -23.36
N PHE A 622 -13.70 28.52 -23.00
CA PHE A 622 -12.86 28.51 -21.79
C PHE A 622 -11.40 28.85 -22.11
N SER A 623 -11.12 29.56 -23.21
CA SER A 623 -9.74 29.90 -23.59
C SER A 623 -8.98 30.73 -22.56
N ASP A 624 -9.69 31.47 -21.70
CA ASP A 624 -9.08 32.20 -20.59
C ASP A 624 -8.66 31.30 -19.41
N GLN A 625 -8.97 30.00 -19.48
CA GLN A 625 -8.55 28.97 -18.52
C GLN A 625 -7.37 28.13 -19.02
N ALA A 626 -6.69 28.55 -20.09
CA ALA A 626 -5.50 27.86 -20.57
C ALA A 626 -4.40 27.85 -19.49
N GLY A 627 -3.99 26.66 -19.06
CA GLY A 627 -2.99 26.46 -17.99
C GLY A 627 -3.56 26.45 -16.56
N GLU A 628 -4.87 26.61 -16.39
CA GLU A 628 -5.53 26.47 -15.10
C GLU A 628 -5.78 24.99 -14.75
N ASN A 629 -5.85 24.69 -13.45
CA ASN A 629 -6.04 23.34 -12.91
C ASN A 629 -7.50 23.11 -12.54
N HIS A 630 -8.25 22.53 -13.47
CA HIS A 630 -9.64 22.07 -13.30
C HIS A 630 -9.72 20.58 -13.58
N GLN A 631 -10.66 19.86 -12.94
CA GLN A 631 -10.82 18.40 -13.11
C GLN A 631 -12.22 18.00 -13.56
N LYS A 632 -13.21 18.89 -13.44
CA LYS A 632 -14.63 18.60 -13.67
C LYS A 632 -15.27 19.63 -14.58
N ILE A 633 -16.19 19.17 -15.42
CA ILE A 633 -17.17 19.99 -16.13
C ILE A 633 -18.50 19.85 -15.40
N VAL A 634 -19.16 20.95 -15.07
CA VAL A 634 -20.49 20.97 -14.47
C VAL A 634 -21.43 21.76 -15.35
N LEU A 635 -22.55 21.14 -15.71
CA LEU A 635 -23.60 21.74 -16.52
C LEU A 635 -24.86 21.91 -15.67
N PHE A 636 -25.45 23.10 -15.71
CA PHE A 636 -26.74 23.38 -15.10
C PHE A 636 -27.71 23.84 -16.19
N PHE A 637 -28.61 22.94 -16.58
CA PHE A 637 -29.72 23.30 -17.45
C PHE A 637 -30.70 24.18 -16.69
N ASN A 638 -31.32 25.15 -17.37
CA ASN A 638 -32.14 26.18 -16.76
C ASN A 638 -31.45 26.92 -15.58
N GLY A 639 -30.12 27.05 -15.63
CA GLY A 639 -29.31 27.55 -14.53
C GLY A 639 -29.75 28.92 -14.02
N GLY A 640 -29.94 29.04 -12.71
CA GLY A 640 -30.39 30.26 -12.04
C GLY A 640 -31.90 30.54 -12.12
N GLN A 641 -32.68 29.66 -12.76
CA GLN A 641 -34.15 29.76 -12.84
C GLN A 641 -34.83 28.66 -12.02
N SER A 642 -36.04 28.91 -11.54
CA SER A 642 -36.85 27.93 -10.77
C SER A 642 -38.27 27.84 -11.34
N ASP A 643 -38.36 27.92 -12.66
CA ASP A 643 -39.60 27.96 -13.44
C ASP A 643 -39.78 26.72 -14.33
N GLY A 644 -39.09 25.63 -13.98
CA GLY A 644 -39.19 24.38 -14.73
C GLY A 644 -40.37 23.52 -14.37
N THR A 645 -40.45 22.38 -15.05
CA THR A 645 -41.45 21.34 -14.85
C THR A 645 -40.83 19.97 -14.97
N ALA A 646 -41.48 18.93 -14.43
CA ALA A 646 -41.07 17.54 -14.64
C ALA A 646 -41.08 17.06 -16.11
N ALA A 647 -41.47 17.92 -17.05
CA ALA A 647 -41.38 17.67 -18.49
C ALA A 647 -40.12 18.28 -19.14
N ASP A 648 -39.28 18.99 -18.38
CA ASP A 648 -38.01 19.52 -18.88
C ASP A 648 -37.02 18.37 -19.03
N ILE A 649 -36.84 17.95 -20.28
CA ILE A 649 -35.93 16.88 -20.66
C ILE A 649 -34.94 17.48 -21.66
N TYR A 650 -33.66 17.29 -21.36
CA TYR A 650 -32.57 17.68 -22.25
C TYR A 650 -31.88 16.42 -22.72
N PHE A 651 -31.65 16.29 -24.02
CA PHE A 651 -30.78 15.25 -24.55
C PHE A 651 -29.47 15.91 -24.95
N ILE A 652 -28.35 15.33 -24.54
CA ILE A 652 -27.02 15.81 -24.88
C ILE A 652 -26.17 14.73 -25.51
N ASP A 653 -25.24 15.18 -26.33
CA ASP A 653 -24.35 14.31 -27.08
C ASP A 653 -23.08 15.03 -27.55
N ASP A 654 -22.09 14.25 -28.00
CA ASP A 654 -20.85 14.70 -28.63
C ASP A 654 -20.17 15.83 -27.85
N ILE A 655 -19.95 15.60 -26.55
CA ILE A 655 -19.26 16.56 -25.68
C ILE A 655 -17.77 16.45 -25.94
N LYS A 656 -17.13 17.53 -26.39
CA LYS A 656 -15.71 17.52 -26.74
C LYS A 656 -15.03 18.87 -26.60
N TRP A 657 -13.72 18.84 -26.45
CA TRP A 657 -12.81 19.96 -26.54
C TRP A 657 -12.36 20.19 -27.98
N GLU A 658 -12.41 21.44 -28.44
CA GLU A 658 -11.86 21.89 -29.72
C GLU A 658 -10.90 23.08 -29.59
#